data_AF-A0A3A6W632-F1
#
_entry.id   AF-A0A3A6W632-F1
#
_cell.length_a   1.000
_cell.length_b   1.000
_cell.length_c   1.000
_cell.angle_alpha   90.00
_cell.angle_beta   90.00
_cell.angle_gamma   90.00
#
_symmetry.space_group_name_H-M   'P 1'
#
loop_
_entity.id
_entity.type
_entity.pdbx_description
1 polymer ?
#
loop_
_entity_poly.entity_id
_entity_poly.type
_entity_poly.pdbx_seq_one_letter_code
_entity_poly.pdbx_strand_id
1 'polypeptide(L)'
;LKFTGNNESTENKHKLNTLVKVQGEGTKESTAVDPATGKKYVVLSDGTTKFESAKDNIAVEADGTDTLTVKLNKNLKGLNSIQLGGNTIQSNGDTITFTTNGGTTKTVATTDQLWTIQANGTDVPAKSGKVNLVAGDHITITPDAANGKMTISATGFGSMDGFNVKTSAESATVGTHAGDTTQNIKNGKTVDMQAGKNLVVTQTNDGNGNTTVNYALNKDVDLGTNGSLKTGDTTVNKDGVTIANGPSITKTGVDAGDKKITNVADGAVNATSKDAVNGSQLKKYTDAAKTTVEAGDNNVKVETDTTAADGHTNYKVSLKPVVEIGDTHKVKIDGHTGDITGLTNVDLTDPTFATKGRAATEEQLNKVLTEAKKKAVEKVQAGTAAAGDTNIATVAPKAGDTFGAAGATYEVSVSKNAVKDAAKEAVKVTSASPAITVTADTSVAHETTYKVGFDGNQAATQIPLTYKQNGGSARTVKLSDGLNFIDGTNTKARTAADGKVTFDVMGDLTGITSISNAAGGPKMTFGGNSINVTNGDLNMGGNKITNLGKGTATTDAATVGQLTKVTSNNHSVVINKTTDANGAPVYDLAVTGTPGAPAADPRVDMLGEEIGRVGAQGAALSALKPIQYDPLEPTQIMAGYGNYRGNSAVALGVAHYKNESTLIHGGVSWAGGSSHMMANAGVTWKVGNRDSEAAVADRYRKGPISSAYAMQQEMAAMKAQNAGLKGEVSDLKAENEQMKAQIAAMMAKLGL
;
A
#
# COMPACT_ATOMS: atom_id res chain seq x y z
N LEU A 1 60.44 134.34 44.60
CA LEU A 1 60.74 132.91 44.34
C LEU A 1 61.14 132.78 42.88
N LYS A 2 62.28 132.15 42.61
CA LYS A 2 62.66 131.78 41.25
C LYS A 2 62.79 130.26 41.20
N PHE A 3 62.17 129.61 40.22
CA PHE A 3 62.27 128.16 40.06
C PHE A 3 62.19 127.80 38.59
N THR A 4 62.85 126.71 38.22
CA THR A 4 62.78 126.09 36.90
C THR A 4 61.98 124.79 37.00
N GLY A 5 61.40 124.33 35.90
CA GLY A 5 60.93 122.95 35.80
C GLY A 5 62.06 122.02 35.36
N ASN A 6 61.72 120.82 34.87
CA ASN A 6 62.69 119.90 34.24
C ASN A 6 63.38 120.49 33.00
N ASN A 7 62.94 121.66 32.50
CA ASN A 7 63.66 122.45 31.50
C ASN A 7 64.46 123.59 32.18
N GLU A 8 65.65 123.25 32.67
CA GLU A 8 66.50 124.15 33.47
C GLU A 8 66.85 125.49 32.77
N SER A 9 66.67 125.60 31.44
CA SER A 9 66.87 126.84 30.68
C SER A 9 65.78 127.91 30.89
N THR A 10 64.63 127.56 31.48
CA THR A 10 63.48 128.48 31.63
C THR A 10 63.25 128.83 33.10
N GLU A 11 63.83 129.96 33.53
CA GLU A 11 63.74 130.48 34.91
C GLU A 11 62.42 131.27 35.11
N ASN A 12 61.48 130.71 35.87
CA ASN A 12 60.25 131.41 36.24
C ASN A 12 60.53 132.37 37.41
N LYS A 13 60.44 133.68 37.15
CA LYS A 13 60.73 134.74 38.13
C LYS A 13 59.43 135.29 38.73
N HIS A 14 59.17 134.98 39.99
CA HIS A 14 58.00 135.47 40.71
C HIS A 14 58.37 136.36 41.89
N LYS A 15 57.64 137.47 42.06
CA LYS A 15 57.78 138.37 43.22
C LYS A 15 57.41 137.63 44.51
N LEU A 16 57.97 138.04 45.64
CA LEU A 16 57.58 137.48 46.94
C LEU A 16 56.07 137.73 47.18
N ASN A 17 55.35 136.75 47.74
CA ASN A 17 53.88 136.78 47.93
C ASN A 17 52.98 136.77 46.68
N THR A 18 53.44 136.27 45.53
CA THR A 18 52.56 136.04 44.36
C THR A 18 52.17 134.56 44.19
N LEU A 19 50.94 134.29 43.78
CA LEU A 19 50.43 132.95 43.49
C LEU A 19 51.15 132.33 42.27
N VAL A 20 51.62 131.10 42.42
CA VAL A 20 52.12 130.25 41.31
C VAL A 20 51.09 129.17 41.04
N LYS A 21 50.68 129.01 39.77
CA LYS A 21 49.76 127.93 39.36
C LYS A 21 50.59 126.77 38.80
N VAL A 22 50.45 125.59 39.40
CA VAL A 22 50.96 124.33 38.86
C VAL A 22 49.77 123.54 38.32
N GLN A 23 49.79 123.20 37.04
CA GLN A 23 48.73 122.47 36.36
C GLN A 23 49.35 121.27 35.63
N GLY A 24 48.81 120.07 35.89
CA GLY A 24 49.26 118.85 35.22
C GLY A 24 48.94 118.90 33.73
N GLU A 25 49.87 118.42 32.91
CA GLU A 25 49.68 118.30 31.47
C GLU A 25 48.43 117.45 31.15
N GLY A 26 47.67 117.86 30.13
CA GLY A 26 46.44 117.15 29.74
C GLY A 26 45.26 117.31 30.71
N THR A 27 45.35 118.25 31.65
CA THR A 27 44.24 118.59 32.54
C THR A 27 43.90 120.07 32.45
N LYS A 28 42.65 120.43 32.75
CA LYS A 28 42.22 121.83 32.89
C LYS A 28 41.23 122.00 34.03
N GLU A 29 41.14 123.22 34.55
CA GLU A 29 40.10 123.56 35.52
C GLU A 29 38.74 123.52 34.82
N SER A 30 37.79 122.80 35.42
CA SER A 30 36.43 122.66 34.93
C SER A 30 35.75 124.01 34.86
N THR A 31 34.92 124.21 33.84
CA THR A 31 34.03 125.38 33.78
C THR A 31 32.90 125.28 34.81
N ALA A 32 32.58 124.06 35.26
CA ALA A 32 31.58 123.79 36.30
C ALA A 32 32.22 123.78 37.71
N VAL A 33 31.49 124.33 38.68
CA VAL A 33 31.83 124.22 40.10
C VAL A 33 31.31 122.89 40.65
N ASP A 34 32.09 122.24 41.51
CA ASP A 34 31.62 121.09 42.27
C ASP A 34 30.56 121.59 43.27
N PRO A 35 29.30 121.14 43.17
CA PRO A 35 28.22 121.63 44.00
C PRO A 35 28.45 121.37 45.50
N ALA A 36 29.28 120.38 45.86
CA ALA A 36 29.57 120.06 47.26
C ALA A 36 30.62 120.98 47.90
N THR A 37 31.53 121.57 47.12
CA THR A 37 32.65 122.38 47.66
C THR A 37 32.64 123.83 47.18
N GLY A 38 31.79 124.16 46.20
CA GLY A 38 31.67 125.49 45.60
C GLY A 38 32.88 125.93 44.76
N LYS A 39 33.88 125.05 44.58
CA LYS A 39 35.10 125.30 43.78
C LYS A 39 35.07 124.50 42.48
N LYS A 40 35.72 125.02 41.44
CA LYS A 40 35.91 124.28 40.19
C LYS A 40 36.86 123.10 40.43
N TYR A 41 36.56 121.95 39.83
CA TYR A 41 37.38 120.73 39.91
C TYR A 41 38.23 120.56 38.64
N VAL A 42 39.16 119.63 38.64
CA VAL A 42 40.01 119.35 37.47
C VAL A 42 39.35 118.30 36.58
N VAL A 43 39.36 118.54 35.28
CA VAL A 43 38.90 117.62 34.22
C VAL A 43 40.06 117.32 33.28
N LEU A 44 39.94 116.22 32.52
CA LEU A 44 40.84 115.94 31.41
C LEU A 44 40.73 117.04 30.33
N SER A 45 41.67 117.06 29.37
CA SER A 45 41.74 118.05 28.28
C SER A 45 40.41 118.24 27.54
N ASP A 46 39.62 117.18 27.39
CA ASP A 46 38.31 117.18 26.74
C ASP A 46 37.25 118.01 27.49
N GLY A 47 37.44 118.27 28.78
CA GLY A 47 36.57 119.09 29.61
C GLY A 47 35.37 118.35 30.21
N THR A 48 35.19 117.06 29.95
CA THR A 48 34.00 116.28 30.33
C THR A 48 34.28 115.31 31.47
N THR A 49 35.44 114.67 31.46
CA THR A 49 35.75 113.62 32.44
C THR A 49 36.41 114.23 33.67
N LYS A 50 35.78 114.09 34.85
CA LYS A 50 36.37 114.49 36.14
C LYS A 50 37.67 113.71 36.32
N PHE A 51 38.77 114.43 36.56
CA PHE A 51 40.05 113.78 36.84
C PHE A 51 39.97 113.18 38.25
N GLU A 52 39.83 111.87 38.34
CA GLU A 52 39.93 111.14 39.60
C GLU A 52 41.39 110.76 39.82
N SER A 53 42.03 111.46 40.75
CA SER A 53 43.40 111.13 41.14
C SER A 53 43.43 109.74 41.74
N ALA A 54 44.28 108.86 41.20
CA ALA A 54 44.53 107.57 41.79
C ALA A 54 45.25 107.78 43.14
N LYS A 55 44.49 107.65 44.23
CA LYS A 55 45.01 107.81 45.59
C LYS A 55 46.20 106.87 45.79
N ASP A 56 47.23 107.37 46.46
CA ASP A 56 48.46 106.62 46.80
C ASP A 56 49.38 106.21 45.63
N ASN A 57 49.08 106.64 44.40
CA ASN A 57 49.90 106.29 43.23
C ASN A 57 50.92 107.38 42.83
N ILE A 58 50.80 108.62 43.33
CA ILE A 58 51.75 109.73 43.08
C ILE A 58 52.34 110.21 44.41
N ALA A 59 53.67 110.30 44.50
CA ALA A 59 54.37 110.89 45.64
C ALA A 59 55.17 112.12 45.19
N VAL A 60 55.14 113.19 45.98
CA VAL A 60 55.94 114.40 45.77
C VAL A 60 56.90 114.55 46.94
N GLU A 61 58.20 114.58 46.65
CA GLU A 61 59.27 114.65 47.64
C GLU A 61 60.09 115.93 47.40
N ALA A 62 60.16 116.80 48.40
CA ALA A 62 61.02 117.99 48.36
C ALA A 62 62.41 117.64 48.91
N ASP A 63 63.47 118.10 48.26
CA ASP A 63 64.84 117.85 48.72
C ASP A 63 65.32 118.83 49.81
N GLY A 64 64.50 119.83 50.14
CA GLY A 64 64.78 120.84 51.16
C GLY A 64 65.66 121.99 50.69
N THR A 65 66.07 122.01 49.43
CA THR A 65 66.85 123.09 48.82
C THR A 65 66.06 123.78 47.70
N ASP A 66 66.06 123.21 46.50
CA ASP A 66 65.44 123.82 45.32
C ASP A 66 64.67 122.84 44.42
N THR A 67 64.62 121.53 44.73
CA THR A 67 63.97 120.53 43.87
C THR A 67 62.75 119.85 44.53
N LEU A 68 61.67 119.69 43.76
CA LEU A 68 60.51 118.85 44.06
C LEU A 68 60.46 117.68 43.06
N THR A 69 60.69 116.46 43.54
CA THR A 69 60.63 115.24 42.71
C THR A 69 59.24 114.62 42.76
N VAL A 70 58.64 114.34 41.61
CA VAL A 70 57.36 113.62 41.50
C VAL A 70 57.62 112.17 41.06
N LYS A 71 57.12 111.17 41.81
CA LYS A 71 57.33 109.73 41.56
C LYS A 71 55.98 108.99 41.39
N LEU A 72 55.96 107.97 40.53
CA LEU A 72 54.84 107.03 40.37
C LEU A 72 55.07 105.74 41.18
N ASN A 73 54.02 105.15 41.75
CA ASN A 73 54.09 103.88 42.48
C ASN A 73 54.38 102.70 41.53
N LYS A 74 55.29 101.79 41.93
CA LYS A 74 55.61 100.58 41.14
C LYS A 74 54.43 99.62 41.03
N ASN A 75 53.57 99.59 42.05
CA ASN A 75 52.35 98.78 42.07
C ASN A 75 51.15 99.71 41.96
N LEU A 76 50.73 100.01 40.74
CA LEU A 76 49.56 100.82 40.50
C LEU A 76 48.30 100.06 40.94
N LYS A 77 47.61 100.56 41.97
CA LYS A 77 46.37 99.96 42.48
C LYS A 77 45.16 100.81 42.11
N GLY A 78 43.99 100.17 42.01
CA GLY A 78 42.71 100.83 41.71
C GLY A 78 42.55 101.24 40.24
N LEU A 79 43.24 100.56 39.32
CA LEU A 79 43.09 100.80 37.88
C LEU A 79 41.99 99.89 37.30
N ASN A 80 41.03 100.47 36.57
CA ASN A 80 39.99 99.71 35.86
C ASN A 80 40.47 99.20 34.49
N SER A 81 41.41 99.93 33.89
CA SER A 81 42.08 99.54 32.65
C SER A 81 43.51 100.04 32.66
N ILE A 82 44.37 99.34 31.92
CA ILE A 82 45.74 99.78 31.63
C ILE A 82 45.88 99.86 30.12
N GLN A 83 46.20 101.07 29.64
CA GLN A 83 46.52 101.31 28.23
C GLN A 83 48.05 101.25 28.04
N LEU A 84 48.52 100.27 27.27
CA LEU A 84 49.93 100.07 26.95
C LEU A 84 50.10 100.28 25.44
N GLY A 85 50.33 101.51 25.02
CA GLY A 85 50.29 101.88 23.60
C GLY A 85 48.89 101.69 23.04
N GLY A 86 48.72 100.82 22.03
CA GLY A 86 47.41 100.47 21.47
C GLY A 86 46.74 99.24 22.08
N ASN A 87 47.35 98.61 23.08
CA ASN A 87 46.79 97.44 23.77
C ASN A 87 46.05 97.86 25.04
N THR A 88 44.94 97.20 25.33
CA THR A 88 44.15 97.40 26.57
C THR A 88 44.13 96.11 27.38
N ILE A 89 44.43 96.22 28.67
CA ILE A 89 44.13 95.18 29.66
C ILE A 89 42.94 95.68 30.47
N GLN A 90 41.85 94.90 30.49
CA GLN A 90 40.63 95.26 31.18
C GLN A 90 40.19 94.16 32.15
N SER A 91 39.85 94.57 33.36
CA SER A 91 39.18 93.72 34.35
C SER A 91 37.68 93.80 34.12
N ASN A 92 37.01 92.65 33.94
CA ASN A 92 35.57 92.55 33.69
C ASN A 92 34.86 91.72 34.78
N GLY A 93 35.38 91.72 36.01
CA GLY A 93 34.86 90.91 37.12
C GLY A 93 35.59 89.57 37.21
N ASP A 94 34.89 88.47 36.92
CA ASP A 94 35.42 87.09 37.04
C ASP A 94 36.38 86.69 35.90
N THR A 95 36.54 87.57 34.90
CA THR A 95 37.46 87.35 33.78
C THR A 95 38.34 88.57 33.53
N ILE A 96 39.53 88.29 33.00
CA ILE A 96 40.46 89.31 32.49
C ILE A 96 40.45 89.22 30.98
N THR A 97 40.42 90.39 30.34
CA THR A 97 40.42 90.47 28.88
C THR A 97 41.61 91.27 28.38
N PHE A 98 42.27 90.70 27.37
CA PHE A 98 43.42 91.31 26.71
C PHE A 98 43.00 91.70 25.29
N THR A 99 43.03 92.99 24.99
CA THR A 99 42.73 93.53 23.66
C THR A 99 44.00 94.09 23.03
N THR A 100 44.42 93.54 21.90
CA THR A 100 45.62 94.01 21.18
C THR A 100 45.29 95.13 20.20
N ASN A 101 46.30 95.93 19.83
CA ASN A 101 46.23 96.99 18.81
C ASN A 101 45.84 96.36 17.46
N GLY A 102 44.54 96.40 17.14
CA GLY A 102 43.91 95.60 16.08
C GLY A 102 42.54 95.01 16.46
N GLY A 103 42.10 95.12 17.72
CA GLY A 103 40.74 94.79 18.17
C GLY A 103 40.53 93.33 18.61
N THR A 104 41.54 92.47 18.50
CA THR A 104 41.42 91.06 18.90
C THR A 104 41.40 90.95 20.42
N THR A 105 40.31 90.40 20.95
CA THR A 105 40.04 90.29 22.37
C THR A 105 40.12 88.81 22.78
N LYS A 106 40.99 88.47 23.74
CA LYS A 106 41.09 87.12 24.32
C LYS A 106 40.61 87.12 25.76
N THR A 107 39.69 86.19 26.06
CA THR A 107 39.13 85.95 27.39
C THR A 107 39.68 84.65 27.95
N VAL A 108 40.06 84.64 29.21
CA VAL A 108 40.44 83.42 29.95
C VAL A 108 39.19 82.92 30.70
N ALA A 109 38.69 81.71 30.38
CA ALA A 109 37.52 81.08 31.01
C ALA A 109 37.90 79.87 31.90
N THR A 110 37.04 79.45 32.84
CA THR A 110 37.30 78.38 33.83
C THR A 110 36.92 76.97 33.33
N THR A 111 37.39 75.92 34.03
CA THR A 111 37.48 74.51 33.58
C THR A 111 36.14 73.80 33.28
N ASP A 112 35.00 74.28 33.80
CA ASP A 112 33.73 73.52 33.82
C ASP A 112 32.92 73.55 32.50
N GLN A 113 33.39 74.19 31.43
CA GLN A 113 32.58 74.45 30.23
C GLN A 113 32.94 73.62 28.98
N LEU A 114 33.56 72.44 29.10
CA LEU A 114 34.14 71.76 27.92
C LEU A 114 33.49 70.43 27.41
N TRP A 115 32.93 69.47 28.20
CA TRP A 115 32.35 68.19 27.65
C TRP A 115 31.26 67.49 28.54
N THR A 116 30.22 66.84 27.97
CA THR A 116 29.22 65.96 28.67
C THR A 116 28.96 64.60 27.95
N ILE A 117 28.65 63.51 28.69
CA ILE A 117 28.29 62.15 28.19
C ILE A 117 27.02 61.64 28.93
N GLN A 118 26.06 61.02 28.22
CA GLN A 118 24.79 60.50 28.79
C GLN A 118 24.68 58.97 28.75
N ALA A 119 24.08 58.37 29.77
CA ALA A 119 23.68 56.96 29.82
C ALA A 119 22.19 56.84 30.19
N ASN A 120 21.39 56.13 29.37
CA ASN A 120 19.93 56.01 29.50
C ASN A 120 19.22 57.36 29.73
N GLY A 121 19.62 58.39 28.99
CA GLY A 121 19.03 59.73 29.06
C GLY A 121 19.41 60.55 30.31
N THR A 122 20.36 60.07 31.13
CA THR A 122 20.85 60.79 32.32
C THR A 122 22.33 61.15 32.13
N ASP A 123 22.71 62.38 32.46
CA ASP A 123 24.11 62.82 32.42
C ASP A 123 24.96 61.98 33.39
N VAL A 124 26.10 61.49 32.91
CA VAL A 124 27.07 60.77 33.74
C VAL A 124 28.00 61.80 34.39
N PRO A 125 27.93 62.03 35.71
CA PRO A 125 28.77 63.02 36.37
C PRO A 125 30.24 62.56 36.37
N ALA A 126 31.16 63.48 36.06
CA ALA A 126 32.59 63.23 36.18
C ALA A 126 32.98 63.06 37.65
N LYS A 127 33.68 61.96 37.98
CA LYS A 127 34.21 61.74 39.33
C LYS A 127 35.69 62.16 39.34
N SER A 128 36.01 63.23 40.07
CA SER A 128 37.37 63.84 40.10
C SER A 128 37.87 64.30 38.72
N GLY A 129 36.99 64.92 37.92
CA GLY A 129 37.34 65.45 36.60
C GLY A 129 37.57 64.41 35.51
N LYS A 130 37.24 63.12 35.75
CA LYS A 130 37.34 62.04 34.75
C LYS A 130 36.03 61.24 34.65
N VAL A 131 35.72 60.78 33.44
CA VAL A 131 34.68 59.78 33.14
C VAL A 131 35.40 58.53 32.63
N ASN A 132 35.22 57.39 33.30
CA ASN A 132 35.93 56.15 32.95
C ASN A 132 35.01 55.23 32.14
N LEU A 133 35.35 54.94 30.90
CA LEU A 133 34.64 53.96 30.07
C LEU A 133 35.47 52.67 30.07
N VAL A 134 34.93 51.60 30.64
CA VAL A 134 35.60 50.30 30.73
C VAL A 134 34.95 49.36 29.71
N ALA A 135 35.76 48.76 28.84
CA ALA A 135 35.29 47.67 27.97
C ALA A 135 34.99 46.45 28.86
N GLY A 136 33.71 46.07 28.96
CA GLY A 136 33.28 44.81 29.58
C GLY A 136 33.08 43.72 28.55
N ASP A 137 32.70 42.52 28.99
CA ASP A 137 32.40 41.41 28.07
C ASP A 137 31.34 41.84 27.04
N HIS A 138 31.60 41.53 25.78
CA HIS A 138 30.75 41.88 24.62
C HIS A 138 30.62 43.38 24.27
N ILE A 139 31.32 44.29 24.96
CA ILE A 139 31.39 45.73 24.61
C ILE A 139 32.82 46.07 24.15
N THR A 140 32.96 46.59 22.93
CA THR A 140 34.24 47.04 22.37
C THR A 140 34.25 48.57 22.27
N ILE A 141 35.32 49.18 22.79
CA ILE A 141 35.55 50.62 22.71
C ILE A 141 36.83 50.85 21.91
N THR A 142 36.69 51.46 20.73
CA THR A 142 37.83 51.73 19.84
C THR A 142 38.10 53.23 19.77
N PRO A 143 39.25 53.70 20.30
CA PRO A 143 39.68 55.08 20.15
C PRO A 143 40.31 55.31 18.76
N ASP A 144 39.85 56.34 18.05
CA ASP A 144 40.49 56.84 16.83
C ASP A 144 41.42 58.02 17.20
N ALA A 145 42.70 57.70 17.35
CA ALA A 145 43.72 58.67 17.76
C ALA A 145 43.97 59.78 16.72
N ALA A 146 43.58 59.59 15.46
CA ALA A 146 43.82 60.56 14.39
C ALA A 146 42.77 61.66 14.33
N ASN A 147 41.51 61.34 14.71
CA ASN A 147 40.38 62.27 14.58
C ASN A 147 39.72 62.65 15.91
N GLY A 148 40.24 62.16 17.05
CA GLY A 148 39.67 62.43 18.37
C GLY A 148 38.28 61.82 18.59
N LYS A 149 37.88 60.85 17.75
CA LYS A 149 36.57 60.17 17.82
C LYS A 149 36.69 58.88 18.64
N MET A 150 35.63 58.56 19.38
CA MET A 150 35.50 57.29 20.09
C MET A 150 34.30 56.53 19.53
N THR A 151 34.48 55.25 19.18
CA THR A 151 33.39 54.38 18.74
C THR A 151 33.14 53.31 19.79
N ILE A 152 31.88 53.16 20.22
CA ILE A 152 31.45 52.12 21.17
C ILE A 152 30.52 51.18 20.39
N SER A 153 30.86 49.89 20.37
CA SER A 153 30.03 48.84 19.76
C SER A 153 29.82 47.69 20.75
N ALA A 154 28.71 46.97 20.58
CA ALA A 154 28.41 45.76 21.33
C ALA A 154 28.33 44.58 20.37
N THR A 155 29.07 43.50 20.61
CA THR A 155 28.97 42.25 19.84
C THR A 155 28.96 41.07 20.79
N GLY A 156 27.89 40.28 20.74
CA GLY A 156 27.73 39.07 21.56
C GLY A 156 26.61 39.11 22.61
N PHE A 157 25.68 40.07 22.56
CA PHE A 157 24.34 39.84 23.09
C PHE A 157 23.60 38.87 22.15
N GLY A 158 24.00 37.61 22.23
CA GLY A 158 23.50 36.52 21.40
C GLY A 158 22.05 36.20 21.74
N SER A 159 21.25 36.07 20.69
CA SER A 159 20.11 35.18 20.67
C SER A 159 20.54 33.82 21.31
N MET A 160 19.72 33.26 22.21
CA MET A 160 20.07 32.19 23.18
C MET A 160 21.06 31.16 22.64
N ASP A 161 22.25 31.03 23.24
CA ASP A 161 23.32 30.15 22.74
C ASP A 161 22.88 28.69 22.52
N GLY A 162 21.89 28.23 23.29
CA GLY A 162 21.15 26.99 23.09
C GLY A 162 20.40 26.55 24.34
N PHE A 163 19.62 25.47 24.26
CA PHE A 163 18.98 24.84 25.43
C PHE A 163 19.12 23.31 25.38
N ASN A 164 19.08 22.66 26.55
CA ASN A 164 19.30 21.21 26.67
C ASN A 164 17.97 20.43 26.68
N VAL A 165 17.91 19.30 25.96
CA VAL A 165 16.77 18.37 25.89
C VAL A 165 17.21 16.95 26.28
N LYS A 166 16.46 16.27 27.15
CA LYS A 166 16.74 14.91 27.63
C LYS A 166 15.54 13.99 27.40
N THR A 167 15.77 12.78 26.89
CA THR A 167 14.77 11.70 26.79
C THR A 167 15.06 10.59 27.80
N SER A 168 14.03 10.06 28.45
CA SER A 168 14.15 9.00 29.47
C SER A 168 12.91 8.10 29.50
N ALA A 169 13.09 6.85 29.95
CA ALA A 169 11.98 5.97 30.29
C ALA A 169 11.34 6.40 31.62
N GLU A 170 10.06 6.12 31.81
CA GLU A 170 9.31 6.44 33.03
C GLU A 170 9.77 5.59 34.22
N SER A 171 10.11 4.32 33.96
CA SER A 171 10.58 3.35 34.96
C SER A 171 11.34 2.18 34.30
N ALA A 172 12.01 1.34 35.10
CA ALA A 172 12.70 0.13 34.62
C ALA A 172 11.78 -0.92 33.97
N THR A 173 10.47 -0.85 34.25
CA THR A 173 9.45 -1.75 33.69
C THR A 173 8.46 -1.04 32.75
N VAL A 174 8.56 0.29 32.60
CA VAL A 174 7.62 1.10 31.80
C VAL A 174 8.39 2.04 30.88
N GLY A 175 8.21 1.82 29.58
CA GLY A 175 8.85 2.60 28.53
C GLY A 175 10.30 2.18 28.30
N THR A 176 10.77 2.44 27.08
CA THR A 176 12.17 2.26 26.71
C THR A 176 12.59 3.51 25.94
N HIS A 177 13.85 3.92 26.10
CA HIS A 177 14.43 5.01 25.31
C HIS A 177 15.79 4.55 24.78
N ALA A 178 16.18 5.06 23.62
CA ALA A 178 17.48 4.78 23.01
C ALA A 178 18.15 6.11 22.64
N GLY A 179 19.46 6.21 22.87
CA GLY A 179 20.25 7.42 22.63
C GLY A 179 20.66 8.19 23.90
N ASP A 180 21.48 9.22 23.68
CA ASP A 180 22.27 9.93 24.70
C ASP A 180 21.47 10.77 25.70
N THR A 181 22.00 10.87 26.92
CA THR A 181 21.32 11.32 28.13
C THR A 181 20.92 12.80 28.20
N THR A 182 21.44 13.68 27.33
CA THR A 182 21.02 15.10 27.14
C THR A 182 21.64 15.65 25.85
N GLN A 183 20.87 16.34 25.02
CA GLN A 183 21.33 16.99 23.78
C GLN A 183 21.19 18.52 23.88
N ASN A 184 22.21 19.27 23.46
CA ASN A 184 22.17 20.74 23.40
C ASN A 184 21.71 21.21 22.02
N ILE A 185 20.63 21.96 21.96
CA ILE A 185 20.10 22.57 20.75
C ILE A 185 20.58 24.01 20.68
N LYS A 186 21.51 24.29 19.77
CA LYS A 186 22.09 25.62 19.58
C LYS A 186 21.06 26.64 19.10
N ASN A 187 21.39 27.91 19.27
CA ASN A 187 20.58 29.01 18.79
C ASN A 187 20.12 28.86 17.32
N GLY A 188 18.85 29.17 17.05
CA GLY A 188 18.27 29.12 15.70
C GLY A 188 18.15 27.71 15.10
N LYS A 189 18.39 26.66 15.90
CA LYS A 189 18.13 25.26 15.52
C LYS A 189 16.83 24.76 16.15
N THR A 190 16.25 23.72 15.56
CA THR A 190 14.94 23.19 15.92
C THR A 190 15.05 21.80 16.56
N VAL A 191 14.05 21.46 17.38
CA VAL A 191 13.79 20.08 17.80
C VAL A 191 12.75 19.50 16.84
N ASP A 192 13.02 18.33 16.29
CA ASP A 192 12.11 17.62 15.40
C ASP A 192 11.40 16.49 16.15
N MET A 193 10.08 16.53 16.18
CA MET A 193 9.22 15.56 16.88
C MET A 193 8.62 14.60 15.86
N GLN A 194 9.36 13.54 15.57
CA GLN A 194 8.98 12.58 14.53
C GLN A 194 8.09 11.46 15.09
N ALA A 195 6.96 11.20 14.44
CA ALA A 195 6.11 10.04 14.72
C ALA A 195 6.69 8.77 14.09
N GLY A 196 6.74 7.66 14.84
CA GLY A 196 6.99 6.33 14.27
C GLY A 196 5.70 5.72 13.70
N LYS A 197 5.79 4.64 12.90
CA LYS A 197 4.65 4.07 12.15
C LYS A 197 3.37 3.79 12.94
N ASN A 198 3.49 3.27 14.16
CA ASN A 198 2.34 2.89 14.99
C ASN A 198 1.82 4.06 15.81
N LEU A 199 2.44 5.24 15.69
CA LEU A 199 2.02 6.46 16.33
C LEU A 199 1.81 7.57 15.31
N VAL A 200 0.95 8.52 15.65
CA VAL A 200 0.71 9.72 14.86
C VAL A 200 1.00 10.90 15.77
N VAL A 201 1.80 11.85 15.29
CA VAL A 201 2.14 13.09 16.02
C VAL A 201 1.60 14.29 15.26
N THR A 202 0.86 15.17 15.95
CA THR A 202 0.28 16.39 15.36
C THR A 202 0.65 17.63 16.18
N GLN A 203 0.95 18.74 15.50
CA GLN A 203 1.35 20.00 16.14
C GLN A 203 0.43 21.16 15.70
N THR A 204 0.05 22.02 16.64
CA THR A 204 -0.78 23.20 16.39
C THR A 204 -0.26 24.44 17.14
N ASN A 205 -0.40 25.63 16.55
CA ASN A 205 -0.05 26.92 17.17
C ASN A 205 -1.31 27.80 17.26
N ASP A 206 -1.48 28.48 18.37
CA ASP A 206 -2.68 29.28 18.63
C ASP A 206 -2.64 30.70 18.03
N GLY A 207 -1.56 31.09 17.35
CA GLY A 207 -1.36 32.42 16.76
C GLY A 207 -0.80 33.46 17.73
N ASN A 208 -0.82 33.18 19.03
CA ASN A 208 -0.23 34.01 20.10
C ASN A 208 1.16 33.53 20.50
N GLY A 209 1.67 32.49 19.83
CA GLY A 209 2.98 31.91 20.07
C GLY A 209 2.96 30.64 20.93
N ASN A 210 1.81 30.18 21.41
CA ASN A 210 1.74 28.92 22.17
C ASN A 210 1.55 27.73 21.21
N THR A 211 2.21 26.61 21.52
CA THR A 211 2.24 25.43 20.66
C THR A 211 1.83 24.18 21.44
N THR A 212 1.04 23.30 20.82
CA THR A 212 0.60 22.00 21.38
C THR A 212 1.09 20.86 20.49
N VAL A 213 1.54 19.75 21.09
CA VAL A 213 1.95 18.51 20.41
C VAL A 213 1.14 17.34 20.95
N ASN A 214 0.48 16.58 20.09
CA ASN A 214 -0.38 15.45 20.45
C ASN A 214 0.15 14.12 19.88
N TYR A 215 0.07 13.03 20.64
CA TYR A 215 0.51 11.68 20.27
C TYR A 215 -0.68 10.69 20.28
N ALA A 216 -0.86 9.91 19.22
CA ALA A 216 -1.92 8.88 19.09
C ALA A 216 -1.38 7.56 18.51
N LEU A 217 -2.12 6.43 18.62
CA LEU A 217 -1.83 5.19 17.87
C LEU A 217 -2.33 5.29 16.41
N ASN A 218 -1.65 4.62 15.49
CA ASN A 218 -2.06 4.57 14.09
C ASN A 218 -3.32 3.69 13.91
N LYS A 219 -4.21 4.07 12.99
CA LYS A 219 -5.44 3.34 12.64
C LYS A 219 -5.14 1.90 12.24
N ASP A 220 -4.06 1.72 11.50
CA ASP A 220 -3.45 0.42 11.30
C ASP A 220 -2.42 0.28 12.42
N VAL A 221 -2.82 -0.45 13.46
CA VAL A 221 -1.91 -0.81 14.54
C VAL A 221 -1.02 -1.90 13.98
N ASP A 222 -0.03 -1.45 13.23
CA ASP A 222 0.98 -2.30 12.67
C ASP A 222 1.78 -2.94 13.81
N LEU A 223 1.85 -2.39 15.04
CA LEU A 223 2.73 -2.87 16.13
C LEU A 223 4.21 -3.05 15.70
N GLY A 224 4.52 -2.80 14.43
CA GLY A 224 5.57 -3.52 13.76
C GLY A 224 5.26 -5.00 13.73
N THR A 225 5.96 -5.65 12.84
CA THR A 225 6.18 -7.09 12.89
C THR A 225 6.61 -7.64 14.28
N ASN A 226 7.32 -6.84 15.10
CA ASN A 226 7.87 -7.25 16.42
C ASN A 226 7.11 -6.69 17.62
N GLY A 227 6.10 -5.86 17.42
CA GLY A 227 5.23 -5.54 18.51
C GLY A 227 4.33 -6.73 18.77
N SER A 228 4.64 -7.43 19.85
CA SER A 228 3.80 -8.50 20.35
C SER A 228 2.78 -7.92 21.32
N LEU A 229 1.52 -8.25 21.10
CA LEU A 229 0.57 -8.24 22.19
C LEU A 229 0.79 -9.53 22.98
N LYS A 230 1.29 -9.45 24.22
CA LYS A 230 1.29 -10.63 25.09
C LYS A 230 -0.15 -10.99 25.44
N THR A 231 -0.56 -12.17 25.00
CA THR A 231 -1.89 -12.79 25.18
C THR A 231 -1.77 -14.21 25.78
N GLY A 232 -0.71 -14.48 26.55
CA GLY A 232 -0.43 -15.84 27.06
C GLY A 232 -0.03 -16.80 25.93
N ASP A 233 -0.69 -17.95 25.84
CA ASP A 233 -0.41 -19.04 24.88
C ASP A 233 -1.05 -18.85 23.49
N THR A 234 -1.54 -17.64 23.16
CA THR A 234 -2.38 -17.36 21.98
C THR A 234 -1.59 -16.74 20.82
N THR A 235 -1.81 -17.27 19.64
CA THR A 235 -1.31 -16.75 18.37
C THR A 235 -2.48 -16.23 17.52
N VAL A 236 -2.46 -14.96 17.09
CA VAL A 236 -3.42 -14.34 16.13
C VAL A 236 -2.67 -13.99 14.85
N ASN A 237 -3.02 -14.62 13.72
CA ASN A 237 -2.25 -14.50 12.48
C ASN A 237 -3.15 -14.67 11.23
N LYS A 238 -2.54 -14.62 10.04
CA LYS A 238 -3.25 -14.75 8.75
C LYS A 238 -4.04 -16.04 8.60
N ASP A 239 -3.70 -17.09 9.34
CA ASP A 239 -4.37 -18.38 9.26
C ASP A 239 -5.53 -18.45 10.24
N GLY A 240 -5.60 -17.50 11.19
CA GLY A 240 -6.66 -17.35 12.17
C GLY A 240 -6.08 -17.22 13.57
N VAL A 241 -6.59 -18.02 14.51
CA VAL A 241 -6.20 -17.99 15.93
C VAL A 241 -5.79 -19.39 16.39
N THR A 242 -4.72 -19.53 17.17
CA THR A 242 -4.26 -20.84 17.70
C THR A 242 -3.76 -20.70 19.12
N ILE A 243 -4.10 -21.68 19.97
CA ILE A 243 -3.70 -21.73 21.36
C ILE A 243 -2.89 -23.03 21.62
N ALA A 244 -1.71 -22.92 22.23
CA ALA A 244 -0.84 -24.07 22.47
C ALA A 244 -1.49 -25.12 23.39
N ASN A 245 -1.38 -26.41 23.03
CA ASN A 245 -2.05 -27.54 23.71
C ASN A 245 -3.60 -27.38 23.82
N GLY A 246 -4.19 -26.55 22.95
CA GLY A 246 -5.58 -26.14 23.02
C GLY A 246 -6.22 -25.97 21.63
N PRO A 247 -7.39 -25.30 21.57
CA PRO A 247 -8.13 -25.13 20.34
C PRO A 247 -7.44 -24.21 19.32
N SER A 248 -7.82 -24.35 18.06
CA SER A 248 -7.44 -23.49 16.96
C SER A 248 -8.64 -23.17 16.06
N ILE A 249 -8.65 -21.96 15.50
CA ILE A 249 -9.56 -21.49 14.47
C ILE A 249 -8.69 -21.14 13.28
N THR A 250 -8.76 -21.93 12.23
CA THR A 250 -7.92 -21.73 11.06
C THR A 250 -8.73 -21.68 9.76
N LYS A 251 -8.06 -21.41 8.64
CA LYS A 251 -8.68 -21.48 7.30
C LYS A 251 -9.21 -22.86 6.94
N THR A 252 -8.73 -23.94 7.56
CA THR A 252 -9.25 -25.30 7.34
C THR A 252 -10.49 -25.60 8.19
N GLY A 253 -10.82 -24.69 9.11
CA GLY A 253 -11.95 -24.82 10.03
C GLY A 253 -11.53 -24.70 11.49
N VAL A 254 -12.36 -25.25 12.37
CA VAL A 254 -12.16 -25.21 13.83
C VAL A 254 -11.69 -26.58 14.30
N ASP A 255 -10.57 -26.63 15.02
CA ASP A 255 -10.04 -27.82 15.70
C ASP A 255 -10.01 -27.58 17.20
N ALA A 256 -10.61 -28.48 17.98
CA ALA A 256 -10.68 -28.38 19.43
C ALA A 256 -9.44 -28.92 20.16
N GLY A 257 -8.52 -29.60 19.47
CA GLY A 257 -7.31 -30.17 20.08
C GLY A 257 -7.62 -31.22 21.15
N ASP A 258 -8.50 -32.17 20.83
CA ASP A 258 -9.05 -33.20 21.73
C ASP A 258 -9.73 -32.66 23.00
N LYS A 259 -10.05 -31.36 23.03
CA LYS A 259 -10.85 -30.75 24.09
C LYS A 259 -12.32 -30.80 23.74
N LYS A 260 -13.16 -30.86 24.76
CA LYS A 260 -14.60 -30.74 24.58
C LYS A 260 -14.91 -29.32 24.13
N ILE A 261 -15.61 -29.19 23.00
CA ILE A 261 -16.30 -27.95 22.66
C ILE A 261 -17.60 -27.95 23.48
N THR A 262 -17.58 -27.27 24.62
CA THR A 262 -18.74 -27.15 25.51
C THR A 262 -19.59 -25.94 25.13
N ASN A 263 -20.85 -25.90 25.58
CA ASN A 263 -21.76 -24.79 25.36
C ASN A 263 -22.09 -24.52 23.88
N VAL A 264 -22.07 -25.57 23.05
CA VAL A 264 -22.59 -25.54 21.68
C VAL A 264 -24.12 -25.65 21.76
N ALA A 265 -24.83 -24.63 21.29
CA ALA A 265 -26.29 -24.64 21.20
C ALA A 265 -26.78 -25.72 20.23
N ASP A 266 -28.08 -26.05 20.27
CA ASP A 266 -28.67 -26.99 19.32
C ASP A 266 -28.59 -26.42 17.89
N GLY A 267 -27.85 -27.10 17.00
CA GLY A 267 -27.78 -26.75 15.59
C GLY A 267 -29.05 -27.16 14.84
N ALA A 268 -29.37 -26.52 13.71
CA ALA A 268 -30.50 -26.98 12.90
C ALA A 268 -30.26 -28.39 12.35
N VAL A 269 -31.26 -29.28 12.43
CA VAL A 269 -31.17 -30.65 11.88
C VAL A 269 -32.10 -30.77 10.68
N ASN A 270 -31.58 -30.40 9.51
CA ASN A 270 -32.26 -30.49 8.21
C ASN A 270 -31.22 -30.69 7.09
N ALA A 271 -31.67 -30.96 5.86
CA ALA A 271 -30.81 -31.37 4.74
C ALA A 271 -29.75 -30.33 4.32
N THR A 272 -29.93 -29.05 4.65
CA THR A 272 -29.02 -27.97 4.22
C THR A 272 -28.19 -27.39 5.36
N SER A 273 -28.44 -27.78 6.60
CA SER A 273 -27.76 -27.23 7.78
C SER A 273 -26.24 -27.43 7.73
N LYS A 274 -25.50 -26.42 8.19
CA LYS A 274 -24.05 -26.41 8.40
C LYS A 274 -23.68 -26.13 9.85
N ASP A 275 -24.68 -26.20 10.74
CA ASP A 275 -24.50 -25.92 12.16
C ASP A 275 -23.78 -27.08 12.84
N ALA A 276 -22.96 -26.78 13.85
CA ALA A 276 -22.44 -27.80 14.75
C ALA A 276 -23.60 -28.36 15.60
N VAL A 277 -23.75 -29.68 15.65
CA VAL A 277 -24.73 -30.37 16.50
C VAL A 277 -24.08 -30.83 17.80
N ASN A 278 -24.81 -30.72 18.91
CA ASN A 278 -24.30 -31.13 20.22
C ASN A 278 -24.72 -32.57 20.59
N GLY A 279 -24.17 -33.10 21.68
CA GLY A 279 -24.39 -34.48 22.10
C GLY A 279 -25.86 -34.81 22.46
N SER A 280 -26.64 -33.85 22.96
CA SER A 280 -28.07 -34.06 23.23
C SER A 280 -28.86 -34.29 21.94
N GLN A 281 -28.53 -33.60 20.87
CA GLN A 281 -29.17 -33.80 19.57
C GLN A 281 -28.83 -35.18 19.00
N LEU A 282 -27.56 -35.60 19.03
CA LEU A 282 -27.17 -36.93 18.59
C LEU A 282 -27.90 -38.01 19.39
N LYS A 283 -27.93 -37.90 20.73
CA LYS A 283 -28.62 -38.87 21.59
C LYS A 283 -30.11 -39.00 21.26
N LYS A 284 -30.81 -37.87 21.03
CA LYS A 284 -32.22 -37.87 20.65
C LYS A 284 -32.49 -38.69 19.39
N TYR A 285 -31.66 -38.53 18.35
CA TYR A 285 -31.82 -39.30 17.11
C TYR A 285 -31.39 -40.77 17.25
N THR A 286 -30.35 -41.06 18.04
CA THR A 286 -29.95 -42.44 18.36
C THR A 286 -31.06 -43.19 19.09
N ASP A 287 -31.74 -42.54 20.06
CA ASP A 287 -32.85 -43.17 20.76
C ASP A 287 -34.07 -43.39 19.85
N ALA A 288 -34.29 -42.51 18.87
CA ALA A 288 -35.36 -42.64 17.88
C ALA A 288 -35.10 -43.73 16.82
N ALA A 289 -33.84 -44.15 16.61
CA ALA A 289 -33.47 -45.14 15.61
C ALA A 289 -33.66 -46.61 16.05
N LYS A 290 -34.23 -46.85 17.24
CA LYS A 290 -34.46 -48.21 17.76
C LYS A 290 -35.54 -48.93 16.95
N THR A 291 -35.20 -50.09 16.40
CA THR A 291 -36.16 -51.02 15.79
C THR A 291 -36.63 -52.04 16.83
N THR A 292 -37.94 -52.26 16.90
CA THR A 292 -38.55 -53.30 17.74
C THR A 292 -38.84 -54.53 16.88
N VAL A 293 -38.40 -55.71 17.34
CA VAL A 293 -38.72 -57.01 16.74
C VAL A 293 -39.32 -57.88 17.84
N GLU A 294 -40.60 -58.18 17.71
CA GLU A 294 -41.34 -59.02 18.67
C GLU A 294 -41.74 -60.33 18.00
N ALA A 295 -41.73 -61.43 18.77
CA ALA A 295 -42.30 -62.69 18.30
C ALA A 295 -43.83 -62.53 18.26
N GLY A 296 -44.41 -62.42 17.05
CA GLY A 296 -45.84 -62.23 16.86
C GLY A 296 -46.69 -63.45 17.26
N ASP A 297 -46.08 -64.63 17.38
CA ASP A 297 -46.71 -65.86 17.87
C ASP A 297 -45.73 -66.70 18.71
N ASN A 298 -46.26 -67.76 19.33
CA ASN A 298 -45.48 -68.66 20.18
C ASN A 298 -44.54 -69.62 19.42
N ASN A 299 -44.65 -69.76 18.10
CA ASN A 299 -43.79 -70.62 17.28
C ASN A 299 -42.50 -69.91 16.85
N VAL A 300 -42.51 -68.57 16.82
CA VAL A 300 -41.34 -67.76 16.48
C VAL A 300 -40.45 -67.58 17.72
N LYS A 301 -39.15 -67.75 17.50
CA LYS A 301 -38.08 -67.46 18.45
C LYS A 301 -37.29 -66.27 17.93
N VAL A 302 -37.25 -65.19 18.70
CA VAL A 302 -36.40 -64.02 18.45
C VAL A 302 -35.32 -64.02 19.53
N GLU A 303 -34.07 -64.18 19.12
CA GLU A 303 -32.91 -64.00 20.00
C GLU A 303 -32.18 -62.72 19.64
N THR A 304 -31.78 -61.98 20.66
CA THR A 304 -30.94 -60.79 20.51
C THR A 304 -29.49 -61.16 20.74
N ASP A 305 -28.64 -60.81 19.79
CA ASP A 305 -27.19 -60.88 19.92
C ASP A 305 -26.64 -59.44 19.95
N THR A 306 -26.04 -59.07 21.08
CA THR A 306 -25.45 -57.75 21.33
C THR A 306 -23.92 -57.76 21.22
N THR A 307 -23.34 -58.80 20.63
CA THR A 307 -21.89 -58.96 20.52
C THR A 307 -21.27 -58.29 19.28
N ALA A 308 -22.09 -57.62 18.46
CA ALA A 308 -21.60 -56.90 17.29
C ALA A 308 -20.60 -55.78 17.67
N ALA A 309 -19.49 -55.68 16.92
CA ALA A 309 -18.36 -54.81 17.25
C ALA A 309 -18.70 -53.30 17.23
N ASP A 310 -19.75 -52.91 16.51
CA ASP A 310 -20.31 -51.56 16.40
C ASP A 310 -21.52 -51.33 17.33
N GLY A 311 -21.84 -52.30 18.19
CA GLY A 311 -22.82 -52.17 19.27
C GLY A 311 -24.30 -52.25 18.85
N HIS A 312 -24.60 -52.61 17.60
CA HIS A 312 -25.99 -52.86 17.19
C HIS A 312 -26.50 -54.22 17.70
N THR A 313 -27.82 -54.33 17.87
CA THR A 313 -28.47 -55.60 18.22
C THR A 313 -28.82 -56.37 16.96
N ASN A 314 -28.26 -57.58 16.83
CA ASN A 314 -28.70 -58.54 15.82
C ASN A 314 -29.92 -59.30 16.32
N TYR A 315 -30.99 -59.31 15.53
CA TYR A 315 -32.18 -60.10 15.81
C TYR A 315 -32.14 -61.39 14.98
N LYS A 316 -31.88 -62.52 15.64
CA LYS A 316 -31.93 -63.84 15.02
C LYS A 316 -33.34 -64.39 15.12
N VAL A 317 -34.07 -64.36 14.00
CA VAL A 317 -35.43 -64.89 13.90
C VAL A 317 -35.39 -66.32 13.38
N SER A 318 -36.02 -67.24 14.11
CA SER A 318 -36.10 -68.66 13.77
C SER A 318 -37.43 -69.26 14.24
N LEU A 319 -37.81 -70.43 13.72
CA LEU A 319 -38.87 -71.23 14.32
C LEU A 319 -38.33 -71.98 15.54
N LYS A 320 -39.20 -72.17 16.55
CA LYS A 320 -38.91 -73.11 17.64
C LYS A 320 -38.84 -74.54 17.08
N PRO A 321 -38.09 -75.45 17.73
CA PRO A 321 -38.02 -76.86 17.33
C PRO A 321 -39.38 -77.58 17.33
N VAL A 322 -40.34 -77.05 18.10
CA VAL A 322 -41.72 -77.51 18.14
C VAL A 322 -42.61 -76.38 17.64
N VAL A 323 -43.44 -76.68 16.64
CA VAL A 323 -44.38 -75.73 16.05
C VAL A 323 -45.80 -76.26 16.24
N GLU A 324 -46.66 -75.47 16.86
CA GLU A 324 -48.11 -75.74 16.98
C GLU A 324 -48.88 -74.82 16.02
N ILE A 325 -49.60 -75.41 15.08
CA ILE A 325 -50.33 -74.69 14.03
C ILE A 325 -51.83 -74.88 14.22
N GLY A 326 -52.58 -73.77 14.22
CA GLY A 326 -54.04 -73.75 14.35
C GLY A 326 -54.53 -73.45 15.76
N ASP A 327 -55.72 -72.87 15.85
CA ASP A 327 -56.41 -72.53 17.10
C ASP A 327 -57.38 -73.65 17.56
N THR A 328 -58.10 -74.25 16.61
CA THR A 328 -59.20 -75.19 16.84
C THR A 328 -58.74 -76.65 16.76
N HIS A 329 -57.99 -77.00 15.71
CA HIS A 329 -57.40 -78.33 15.52
C HIS A 329 -55.89 -78.18 15.46
N LYS A 330 -55.26 -78.15 16.63
CA LYS A 330 -53.81 -77.96 16.76
C LYS A 330 -53.05 -79.13 16.14
N VAL A 331 -52.29 -78.84 15.10
CA VAL A 331 -51.31 -79.78 14.56
C VAL A 331 -49.96 -79.44 15.17
N LYS A 332 -49.34 -80.41 15.83
CA LYS A 332 -48.00 -80.27 16.42
C LYS A 332 -46.98 -80.96 15.53
N ILE A 333 -46.01 -80.20 15.06
CA ILE A 333 -44.81 -80.71 14.38
C ILE A 333 -43.68 -80.66 15.40
N ASP A 334 -43.21 -81.82 15.84
CA ASP A 334 -42.15 -81.93 16.84
C ASP A 334 -40.84 -82.36 16.19
N GLY A 335 -39.94 -81.40 15.99
CA GLY A 335 -38.62 -81.66 15.42
C GLY A 335 -37.69 -82.46 16.34
N HIS A 336 -38.00 -82.60 17.64
CA HIS A 336 -37.19 -83.43 18.53
C HIS A 336 -37.49 -84.92 18.38
N THR A 337 -38.77 -85.27 18.18
CA THR A 337 -39.20 -86.68 18.05
C THR A 337 -39.40 -87.11 16.61
N GLY A 338 -39.51 -86.17 15.66
CA GLY A 338 -39.81 -86.44 14.25
C GLY A 338 -41.29 -86.71 13.99
N ASP A 339 -42.16 -86.43 14.97
CA ASP A 339 -43.57 -86.76 14.92
C ASP A 339 -44.43 -85.61 14.40
N ILE A 340 -45.52 -85.97 13.71
CA ILE A 340 -46.63 -85.08 13.39
C ILE A 340 -47.86 -85.62 14.12
N THR A 341 -48.34 -84.87 15.11
CA THR A 341 -49.47 -85.28 15.96
C THR A 341 -50.61 -84.25 15.89
N GLY A 342 -51.80 -84.64 16.35
CA GLY A 342 -53.01 -83.81 16.28
C GLY A 342 -53.78 -83.90 14.96
N LEU A 343 -53.41 -84.83 14.08
CA LEU A 343 -54.17 -85.14 12.86
C LEU A 343 -55.52 -85.79 13.22
N THR A 344 -56.62 -85.31 12.64
CA THR A 344 -57.97 -85.77 12.95
C THR A 344 -58.45 -86.92 12.06
N ASN A 345 -57.72 -87.25 10.99
CA ASN A 345 -58.07 -88.32 10.07
C ASN A 345 -57.63 -89.69 10.61
N VAL A 346 -58.45 -90.31 11.46
CA VAL A 346 -58.18 -91.65 12.05
C VAL A 346 -59.01 -92.79 11.44
N ASP A 347 -59.97 -92.45 10.59
CA ASP A 347 -60.90 -93.40 9.97
C ASP A 347 -60.77 -93.49 8.45
N LEU A 348 -61.22 -94.62 7.89
CA LEU A 348 -61.30 -94.85 6.44
C LEU A 348 -62.66 -94.49 5.84
N THR A 349 -63.62 -94.06 6.68
CA THR A 349 -65.02 -93.80 6.30
C THR A 349 -65.24 -92.39 5.75
N ASP A 350 -64.25 -91.51 5.85
CA ASP A 350 -64.31 -90.19 5.24
C ASP A 350 -64.44 -90.35 3.71
N PRO A 351 -65.46 -89.76 3.06
CA PRO A 351 -65.65 -89.86 1.60
C PRO A 351 -64.45 -89.35 0.79
N THR A 352 -63.59 -88.54 1.41
CA THR A 352 -62.38 -87.97 0.82
C THR A 352 -61.10 -88.72 1.20
N PHE A 353 -61.23 -89.90 1.85
CA PHE A 353 -60.10 -90.77 2.13
C PHE A 353 -59.35 -91.15 0.85
N ALA A 354 -58.01 -91.16 0.90
CA ALA A 354 -57.10 -91.44 -0.21
C ALA A 354 -57.26 -90.57 -1.48
N THR A 355 -58.07 -89.50 -1.46
CA THR A 355 -58.27 -88.61 -2.62
C THR A 355 -57.76 -87.18 -2.41
N LYS A 356 -57.45 -86.79 -1.16
CA LYS A 356 -57.03 -85.42 -0.80
C LYS A 356 -55.53 -85.24 -0.54
N GLY A 357 -54.72 -86.30 -0.62
CA GLY A 357 -53.27 -86.21 -0.40
C GLY A 357 -52.86 -85.83 1.03
N ARG A 358 -53.68 -86.15 2.04
CA ARG A 358 -53.37 -85.95 3.47
C ARG A 358 -52.39 -87.02 3.97
N ALA A 359 -51.56 -86.68 4.96
CA ALA A 359 -50.77 -87.68 5.68
C ALA A 359 -51.71 -88.71 6.36
N ALA A 360 -51.39 -90.00 6.26
CA ALA A 360 -52.16 -91.04 6.92
C ALA A 360 -51.74 -91.18 8.38
N THR A 361 -52.70 -91.38 9.28
CA THR A 361 -52.42 -91.71 10.69
C THR A 361 -52.11 -93.20 10.84
N GLU A 362 -51.43 -93.57 11.93
CA GLU A 362 -51.14 -94.99 12.24
C GLU A 362 -52.45 -95.80 12.37
N GLU A 363 -53.50 -95.18 12.91
CA GLU A 363 -54.83 -95.74 13.03
C GLU A 363 -55.43 -96.11 11.66
N GLN A 364 -55.27 -95.26 10.65
CA GLN A 364 -55.73 -95.54 9.29
C GLN A 364 -54.95 -96.70 8.65
N LEU A 365 -53.63 -96.73 8.81
CA LEU A 365 -52.78 -97.78 8.21
C LEU A 365 -53.08 -99.16 8.81
N ASN A 366 -53.32 -99.24 10.12
CA ASN A 366 -53.69 -100.48 10.79
C ASN A 366 -55.04 -101.04 10.28
N LYS A 367 -56.01 -100.17 10.00
CA LYS A 367 -57.31 -100.56 9.43
C LYS A 367 -57.16 -101.10 8.00
N VAL A 368 -56.32 -100.47 7.16
CA VAL A 368 -56.01 -100.98 5.82
C VAL A 368 -55.37 -102.36 5.87
N LEU A 369 -54.39 -102.57 6.76
CA LEU A 369 -53.73 -103.86 6.95
C LEU A 369 -54.70 -104.97 7.37
N THR A 370 -55.68 -104.63 8.23
CA THR A 370 -56.70 -105.58 8.71
C THR A 370 -57.66 -106.00 7.59
N GLU A 371 -58.11 -105.06 6.75
CA GLU A 371 -59.00 -105.36 5.63
C GLU A 371 -58.29 -106.12 4.50
N ALA A 372 -56.99 -105.88 4.26
CA ALA A 372 -56.20 -106.63 3.28
C ALA A 372 -56.09 -108.12 3.65
N LYS A 373 -55.94 -108.45 4.95
CA LYS A 373 -55.82 -109.84 5.41
C LYS A 373 -57.12 -110.66 5.25
N LYS A 374 -58.29 -110.03 5.26
CA LYS A 374 -59.59 -110.72 5.15
C LYS A 374 -59.91 -111.24 3.75
N LYS A 375 -59.26 -110.74 2.69
CA LYS A 375 -59.58 -111.09 1.29
C LYS A 375 -58.75 -112.24 0.69
N ALA A 376 -57.83 -112.86 1.43
CA ALA A 376 -56.79 -113.73 0.87
C ALA A 376 -57.07 -115.26 0.86
N VAL A 377 -58.30 -115.73 0.62
CA VAL A 377 -58.57 -117.17 0.35
C VAL A 377 -59.54 -117.32 -0.84
N GLU A 378 -59.07 -117.92 -1.94
CA GLU A 378 -59.81 -118.15 -3.20
C GLU A 378 -59.89 -119.65 -3.58
N LYS A 379 -60.97 -120.07 -4.26
CA LYS A 379 -61.13 -121.37 -4.93
C LYS A 379 -60.91 -121.19 -6.45
N VAL A 380 -60.19 -122.10 -7.11
CA VAL A 380 -59.87 -121.99 -8.56
C VAL A 380 -60.47 -123.17 -9.35
N GLN A 381 -61.17 -122.88 -10.45
CA GLN A 381 -61.69 -123.84 -11.44
C GLN A 381 -61.36 -123.34 -12.86
N ALA A 382 -60.98 -124.23 -13.77
CA ALA A 382 -60.84 -123.87 -15.19
C ALA A 382 -62.22 -123.66 -15.84
N GLY A 383 -62.45 -122.49 -16.44
CA GLY A 383 -63.66 -122.19 -17.21
C GLY A 383 -63.61 -122.77 -18.63
N THR A 384 -64.77 -123.01 -19.25
CA THR A 384 -64.91 -123.53 -20.61
C THR A 384 -64.58 -122.47 -21.67
N ALA A 385 -63.69 -122.77 -22.63
CA ALA A 385 -63.37 -121.87 -23.73
C ALA A 385 -64.53 -121.79 -24.76
N ALA A 386 -64.69 -120.64 -25.41
CA ALA A 386 -65.65 -120.42 -26.49
C ALA A 386 -65.15 -121.03 -27.82
N ALA A 387 -66.07 -121.30 -28.77
CA ALA A 387 -65.72 -121.92 -30.05
C ALA A 387 -64.75 -121.04 -30.86
N GLY A 388 -63.57 -121.59 -31.19
CA GLY A 388 -62.48 -120.88 -31.87
C GLY A 388 -61.39 -120.33 -30.93
N ASP A 389 -61.54 -120.49 -29.62
CA ASP A 389 -60.59 -120.07 -28.59
C ASP A 389 -60.00 -121.28 -27.85
N THR A 390 -58.76 -121.17 -27.34
CA THR A 390 -58.05 -122.27 -26.67
C THR A 390 -57.57 -121.84 -25.29
N ASN A 391 -57.99 -122.56 -24.24
CA ASN A 391 -57.50 -122.32 -22.88
C ASN A 391 -56.01 -122.69 -22.77
N ILE A 392 -55.20 -121.74 -22.26
CA ILE A 392 -53.74 -121.92 -22.09
C ILE A 392 -53.43 -122.59 -20.73
N ALA A 393 -54.22 -122.30 -19.70
CA ALA A 393 -54.05 -122.85 -18.36
C ALA A 393 -54.79 -124.18 -18.20
N THR A 394 -54.08 -125.18 -17.71
CA THR A 394 -54.65 -126.47 -17.30
C THR A 394 -54.69 -126.51 -15.79
N VAL A 395 -55.83 -126.87 -15.22
CA VAL A 395 -56.00 -126.99 -13.76
C VAL A 395 -56.33 -128.44 -13.46
N ALA A 396 -55.43 -129.10 -12.74
CA ALA A 396 -55.65 -130.42 -12.19
C ALA A 396 -55.39 -130.38 -10.68
N PRO A 397 -56.13 -131.13 -9.85
CA PRO A 397 -55.70 -131.35 -8.47
C PRO A 397 -54.33 -132.03 -8.48
N LYS A 398 -53.44 -131.65 -7.56
CA LYS A 398 -52.15 -132.33 -7.36
C LYS A 398 -52.41 -133.82 -7.17
N ALA A 399 -51.55 -134.67 -7.72
CA ALA A 399 -51.72 -136.13 -7.65
C ALA A 399 -51.99 -136.59 -6.20
N GLY A 400 -53.23 -137.07 -5.96
CA GLY A 400 -53.72 -137.48 -4.63
C GLY A 400 -54.85 -136.62 -4.06
N ASP A 401 -55.05 -135.40 -4.54
CA ASP A 401 -56.14 -134.52 -4.11
C ASP A 401 -57.38 -134.67 -5.00
N THR A 402 -58.56 -134.40 -4.43
CA THR A 402 -59.85 -134.40 -5.15
C THR A 402 -60.38 -132.98 -5.34
N PHE A 403 -60.89 -132.70 -6.53
CA PHE A 403 -61.49 -131.41 -6.87
C PHE A 403 -62.61 -131.05 -5.88
N GLY A 404 -62.51 -129.87 -5.26
CA GLY A 404 -63.47 -129.29 -4.33
C GLY A 404 -63.19 -129.46 -2.83
N ALA A 405 -62.17 -130.21 -2.41
CA ALA A 405 -61.89 -130.45 -0.98
C ALA A 405 -61.22 -129.24 -0.27
N ALA A 406 -61.52 -129.05 1.02
CA ALA A 406 -60.89 -128.02 1.83
C ALA A 406 -59.41 -128.35 2.05
N GLY A 407 -58.51 -127.42 1.70
CA GLY A 407 -57.06 -127.65 1.73
C GLY A 407 -56.48 -128.36 0.50
N ALA A 408 -57.30 -128.67 -0.52
CA ALA A 408 -56.81 -129.26 -1.76
C ALA A 408 -55.82 -128.33 -2.47
N THR A 409 -54.70 -128.90 -2.88
CA THR A 409 -53.68 -128.19 -3.65
C THR A 409 -53.92 -128.46 -5.14
N TYR A 410 -54.22 -127.41 -5.91
CA TYR A 410 -54.37 -127.52 -7.35
C TYR A 410 -53.04 -127.23 -8.04
N GLU A 411 -52.62 -128.13 -8.90
CA GLU A 411 -51.55 -127.90 -9.85
C GLU A 411 -52.14 -127.20 -11.07
N VAL A 412 -52.05 -125.87 -11.06
CA VAL A 412 -52.29 -125.06 -12.25
C VAL A 412 -51.01 -125.05 -13.05
N SER A 413 -51.03 -125.64 -14.24
CA SER A 413 -49.89 -125.62 -15.15
C SER A 413 -50.24 -124.89 -16.43
N VAL A 414 -49.35 -124.00 -16.83
CA VAL A 414 -49.38 -123.28 -18.10
C VAL A 414 -48.10 -123.66 -18.83
N SER A 415 -48.23 -124.22 -20.04
CA SER A 415 -47.05 -124.52 -20.84
C SER A 415 -46.39 -123.20 -21.27
N LYS A 416 -45.10 -123.07 -20.96
CA LYS A 416 -44.32 -121.89 -21.33
C LYS A 416 -44.34 -121.64 -22.84
N ASN A 417 -44.43 -122.70 -23.66
CA ASN A 417 -44.51 -122.57 -25.12
C ASN A 417 -45.92 -122.15 -25.59
N ALA A 418 -46.99 -122.66 -24.97
CA ALA A 418 -48.36 -122.26 -25.30
C ALA A 418 -48.62 -120.78 -24.95
N VAL A 419 -48.10 -120.32 -23.81
CA VAL A 419 -48.11 -118.90 -23.44
C VAL A 419 -47.32 -118.06 -24.44
N LYS A 420 -46.15 -118.54 -24.85
CA LYS A 420 -45.30 -117.87 -25.84
C LYS A 420 -45.98 -117.73 -27.21
N ASP A 421 -46.69 -118.76 -27.67
CA ASP A 421 -47.38 -118.72 -28.97
C ASP A 421 -48.63 -117.85 -28.94
N ALA A 422 -49.47 -117.97 -27.90
CA ALA A 422 -50.61 -117.06 -27.72
C ALA A 422 -50.16 -115.59 -27.63
N ALA A 423 -49.01 -115.35 -27.00
CA ALA A 423 -48.39 -114.02 -26.94
C ALA A 423 -47.90 -113.52 -28.32
N LYS A 424 -47.48 -114.39 -29.25
CA LYS A 424 -47.13 -113.96 -30.62
C LYS A 424 -48.33 -113.43 -31.40
N GLU A 425 -49.49 -114.04 -31.23
CA GLU A 425 -50.70 -113.72 -32.00
C GLU A 425 -51.39 -112.45 -31.45
N ALA A 426 -51.27 -112.19 -30.14
CA ALA A 426 -51.84 -111.01 -29.50
C ALA A 426 -50.98 -109.73 -29.62
N VAL A 427 -49.67 -109.85 -29.89
CA VAL A 427 -48.74 -108.70 -29.86
C VAL A 427 -48.66 -108.01 -31.22
N LYS A 428 -49.37 -106.87 -31.33
CA LYS A 428 -49.30 -105.94 -32.45
C LYS A 428 -48.35 -104.78 -32.11
N VAL A 429 -47.17 -104.72 -32.74
CA VAL A 429 -46.21 -103.61 -32.56
C VAL A 429 -46.23 -102.72 -33.81
N THR A 430 -46.72 -101.49 -33.67
CA THR A 430 -46.79 -100.49 -34.73
C THR A 430 -46.10 -99.21 -34.26
N SER A 431 -45.18 -98.65 -35.04
CA SER A 431 -44.65 -97.30 -34.78
C SER A 431 -45.43 -96.27 -35.59
N ALA A 432 -45.98 -95.26 -34.90
CA ALA A 432 -46.63 -94.11 -35.55
C ALA A 432 -45.62 -92.99 -35.89
N SER A 433 -44.38 -93.11 -35.42
CA SER A 433 -43.30 -92.14 -35.60
C SER A 433 -42.22 -92.70 -36.52
N PRO A 434 -41.73 -91.92 -37.51
CA PRO A 434 -40.62 -92.33 -38.37
C PRO A 434 -39.28 -92.45 -37.62
N ALA A 435 -39.20 -91.99 -36.36
CA ALA A 435 -38.01 -92.10 -35.52
C ALA A 435 -37.86 -93.45 -34.79
N ILE A 436 -38.89 -94.30 -34.81
CA ILE A 436 -38.84 -95.63 -34.21
C ILE A 436 -39.01 -96.67 -35.31
N THR A 437 -37.99 -97.51 -35.48
CA THR A 437 -38.04 -98.66 -36.38
C THR A 437 -38.24 -99.92 -35.56
N VAL A 438 -39.15 -100.78 -36.02
CA VAL A 438 -39.43 -102.06 -35.38
C VAL A 438 -39.23 -103.14 -36.42
N THR A 439 -38.29 -104.04 -36.15
CA THR A 439 -38.01 -105.19 -37.01
C THR A 439 -38.23 -106.47 -36.22
N ALA A 440 -39.12 -107.34 -36.73
CA ALA A 440 -39.41 -108.62 -36.10
C ALA A 440 -38.38 -109.68 -36.51
N ASP A 441 -37.80 -110.36 -35.53
CA ASP A 441 -36.90 -111.49 -35.69
C ASP A 441 -37.61 -112.77 -35.21
N THR A 442 -37.88 -113.69 -36.13
CA THR A 442 -38.64 -114.94 -35.90
C THR A 442 -37.77 -116.19 -36.02
N SER A 443 -36.44 -116.03 -35.96
CA SER A 443 -35.47 -117.12 -36.16
C SER A 443 -35.51 -118.23 -35.10
N VAL A 444 -36.18 -118.01 -33.95
CA VAL A 444 -36.32 -118.98 -32.85
C VAL A 444 -37.77 -119.46 -32.73
N ALA A 445 -37.99 -120.77 -32.71
CA ALA A 445 -39.32 -121.37 -32.53
C ALA A 445 -39.97 -120.90 -31.22
N HIS A 446 -41.28 -120.61 -31.26
CA HIS A 446 -42.05 -120.05 -30.14
C HIS A 446 -41.57 -118.69 -29.60
N GLU A 447 -40.59 -118.01 -30.21
CA GLU A 447 -40.22 -116.63 -29.83
C GLU A 447 -40.29 -115.65 -31.02
N THR A 448 -40.69 -114.41 -30.76
CA THR A 448 -40.56 -113.29 -31.71
C THR A 448 -39.85 -112.17 -30.97
N THR A 449 -38.62 -111.86 -31.37
CA THR A 449 -37.85 -110.76 -30.77
C THR A 449 -38.01 -109.52 -31.63
N TYR A 450 -38.63 -108.47 -31.09
CA TYR A 450 -38.75 -107.18 -31.76
C TYR A 450 -37.54 -106.32 -31.44
N LYS A 451 -36.67 -106.10 -32.42
CA LYS A 451 -35.58 -105.14 -32.29
C LYS A 451 -36.14 -103.75 -32.54
N VAL A 452 -36.20 -102.94 -31.48
CA VAL A 452 -36.67 -101.56 -31.54
C VAL A 452 -35.45 -100.66 -31.68
N GLY A 453 -35.30 -100.04 -32.84
CA GLY A 453 -34.31 -99.00 -33.10
C GLY A 453 -34.89 -97.62 -32.80
N PHE A 454 -34.11 -96.76 -32.17
CA PHE A 454 -34.41 -95.33 -32.04
C PHE A 454 -33.45 -94.55 -32.94
N ASP A 455 -34.00 -93.90 -33.96
CA ASP A 455 -33.25 -92.99 -34.81
C ASP A 455 -33.31 -91.58 -34.20
N GLY A 456 -32.24 -91.22 -33.49
CA GLY A 456 -32.11 -89.92 -32.86
C GLY A 456 -32.15 -88.74 -33.85
N ASN A 457 -31.74 -88.95 -35.10
CA ASN A 457 -31.77 -87.90 -36.13
C ASN A 457 -33.20 -87.62 -36.57
N GLN A 458 -33.99 -88.67 -36.83
CA GLN A 458 -35.41 -88.52 -37.17
C GLN A 458 -36.21 -87.99 -35.97
N ALA A 459 -35.88 -88.40 -34.75
CA ALA A 459 -36.52 -87.88 -33.53
C ALA A 459 -36.28 -86.37 -33.35
N ALA A 460 -35.06 -85.90 -33.61
CA ALA A 460 -34.70 -84.50 -33.47
C ALA A 460 -35.51 -83.56 -34.39
N THR A 461 -35.97 -84.04 -35.56
CA THR A 461 -36.84 -83.27 -36.46
C THR A 461 -38.27 -83.06 -35.92
N GLN A 462 -38.71 -83.87 -34.97
CA GLN A 462 -40.07 -83.85 -34.45
C GLN A 462 -40.19 -83.24 -33.06
N ILE A 463 -39.17 -83.37 -32.21
CA ILE A 463 -39.18 -82.91 -30.81
C ILE A 463 -39.01 -81.37 -30.75
N PRO A 464 -40.00 -80.62 -30.19
CA PRO A 464 -39.87 -79.18 -30.00
C PRO A 464 -39.04 -78.85 -28.76
N LEU A 465 -38.03 -77.99 -28.92
CA LEU A 465 -37.30 -77.33 -27.85
C LEU A 465 -38.03 -76.02 -27.49
N THR A 466 -38.47 -75.90 -26.23
CA THR A 466 -39.18 -74.71 -25.74
C THR A 466 -38.21 -73.74 -25.06
N TYR A 467 -38.27 -72.45 -25.43
CA TYR A 467 -37.47 -71.39 -24.80
C TYR A 467 -38.30 -70.12 -24.58
N LYS A 468 -37.83 -69.25 -23.67
CA LYS A 468 -38.46 -67.96 -23.36
C LYS A 468 -37.46 -66.84 -23.51
N GLN A 469 -37.86 -65.74 -24.14
CA GLN A 469 -37.09 -64.50 -24.18
C GLN A 469 -37.55 -63.61 -23.03
N ASN A 470 -36.64 -63.21 -22.14
CA ASN A 470 -36.89 -62.27 -21.02
C ASN A 470 -38.15 -62.58 -20.19
N GLY A 471 -38.42 -63.86 -19.92
CA GLY A 471 -39.59 -64.30 -19.13
C GLY A 471 -40.95 -64.24 -19.83
N GLY A 472 -41.01 -63.89 -21.12
CA GLY A 472 -42.25 -63.83 -21.90
C GLY A 472 -42.85 -65.20 -22.29
N SER A 473 -43.80 -65.17 -23.23
CA SER A 473 -44.49 -66.37 -23.73
C SER A 473 -43.53 -67.40 -24.33
N ALA A 474 -43.83 -68.68 -24.12
CA ALA A 474 -43.04 -69.81 -24.62
C ALA A 474 -43.00 -69.81 -26.17
N ARG A 475 -41.80 -69.94 -26.74
CA ARG A 475 -41.54 -70.15 -28.16
C ARG A 475 -40.95 -71.54 -28.38
N THR A 476 -41.14 -72.13 -29.56
CA THR A 476 -40.69 -73.49 -29.88
C THR A 476 -39.92 -73.54 -31.21
N VAL A 477 -38.85 -74.33 -31.26
CA VAL A 477 -38.10 -74.72 -32.48
C VAL A 477 -37.86 -76.23 -32.47
N LYS A 478 -37.60 -76.89 -33.61
CA LYS A 478 -37.27 -78.32 -33.58
C LYS A 478 -35.85 -78.52 -33.05
N LEU A 479 -35.60 -79.65 -32.38
CA LEU A 479 -34.28 -79.98 -31.86
C LEU A 479 -33.23 -80.07 -32.99
N SER A 480 -33.63 -80.49 -34.19
CA SER A 480 -32.79 -80.50 -35.40
C SER A 480 -32.36 -79.10 -35.86
N ASP A 481 -33.20 -78.09 -35.64
CA ASP A 481 -32.94 -76.71 -36.08
C ASP A 481 -32.02 -75.98 -35.08
N GLY A 482 -31.98 -76.46 -33.84
CA GLY A 482 -31.18 -75.89 -32.75
C GLY A 482 -31.59 -74.46 -32.38
N LEU A 483 -30.74 -73.78 -31.60
CA LEU A 483 -30.85 -72.35 -31.31
C LEU A 483 -29.69 -71.62 -31.98
N ASN A 484 -29.99 -70.62 -32.81
CA ASN A 484 -28.98 -69.75 -33.41
C ASN A 484 -28.87 -68.44 -32.62
N PHE A 485 -27.75 -68.26 -31.91
CA PHE A 485 -27.44 -67.01 -31.21
C PHE A 485 -26.65 -66.09 -32.13
N ILE A 486 -27.28 -64.98 -32.54
CA ILE A 486 -26.71 -64.03 -33.48
C ILE A 486 -26.10 -62.85 -32.70
N ASP A 487 -25.01 -62.30 -33.21
CA ASP A 487 -24.40 -61.07 -32.68
C ASP A 487 -25.43 -59.92 -32.71
N GLY A 488 -25.54 -59.22 -31.58
CA GLY A 488 -26.30 -57.97 -31.50
C GLY A 488 -25.47 -56.79 -32.02
N THR A 489 -26.05 -55.61 -32.11
CA THR A 489 -25.35 -54.39 -32.59
C THR A 489 -24.07 -54.08 -31.80
N ASN A 490 -24.05 -54.40 -30.50
CA ASN A 490 -22.98 -54.07 -29.55
C ASN A 490 -22.49 -55.26 -28.72
N THR A 491 -23.00 -56.46 -29.00
CA THR A 491 -22.72 -57.69 -28.24
C THR A 491 -22.40 -58.84 -29.15
N LYS A 492 -21.38 -59.62 -28.82
CA LYS A 492 -20.98 -60.82 -29.55
C LYS A 492 -21.38 -62.07 -28.77
N ALA A 493 -22.17 -62.94 -29.39
CA ALA A 493 -22.55 -64.20 -28.76
C ALA A 493 -21.40 -65.21 -28.86
N ARG A 494 -21.11 -65.90 -27.76
CA ARG A 494 -20.13 -67.01 -27.73
C ARG A 494 -20.74 -68.24 -27.09
N THR A 495 -20.40 -69.39 -27.64
CA THR A 495 -20.75 -70.69 -27.09
C THR A 495 -19.49 -71.45 -26.72
N ALA A 496 -19.47 -71.99 -25.50
CA ALA A 496 -18.45 -72.93 -25.07
C ALA A 496 -18.87 -74.38 -25.42
N ALA A 497 -17.91 -75.30 -25.39
CA ALA A 497 -18.12 -76.70 -25.77
C ALA A 497 -19.11 -77.45 -24.85
N ASP A 498 -19.41 -76.92 -23.66
CA ASP A 498 -20.39 -77.43 -22.70
C ASP A 498 -21.82 -76.87 -22.92
N GLY A 499 -22.02 -76.05 -23.97
CA GLY A 499 -23.30 -75.41 -24.26
C GLY A 499 -23.57 -74.12 -23.48
N LYS A 500 -22.61 -73.61 -22.70
CA LYS A 500 -22.75 -72.30 -22.04
C LYS A 500 -22.71 -71.17 -23.07
N VAL A 501 -23.71 -70.29 -23.01
CA VAL A 501 -23.81 -69.11 -23.85
C VAL A 501 -23.40 -67.88 -23.04
N THR A 502 -22.44 -67.10 -23.54
CA THR A 502 -22.04 -65.81 -22.98
C THR A 502 -22.16 -64.71 -24.03
N PHE A 503 -22.36 -63.47 -23.59
CA PHE A 503 -22.39 -62.30 -24.45
C PHE A 503 -21.23 -61.39 -24.07
N ASP A 504 -20.30 -61.19 -25.00
CA ASP A 504 -19.21 -60.24 -24.84
C ASP A 504 -19.65 -58.88 -25.37
N VAL A 505 -19.20 -57.80 -24.74
CA VAL A 505 -19.38 -56.44 -25.26
C VAL A 505 -18.33 -56.19 -26.34
N MET A 506 -18.74 -55.69 -27.51
CA MET A 506 -17.82 -55.37 -28.60
C MET A 506 -16.97 -54.14 -28.28
N GLY A 507 -15.84 -53.95 -28.97
CA GLY A 507 -14.91 -52.85 -28.70
C GLY A 507 -15.54 -51.47 -28.96
N ASP A 508 -15.92 -51.22 -30.21
CA ASP A 508 -16.61 -49.98 -30.58
C ASP A 508 -18.12 -50.15 -30.42
N LEU A 509 -18.71 -49.33 -29.54
CA LEU A 509 -20.15 -49.34 -29.29
C LEU A 509 -20.82 -48.24 -30.11
N THR A 510 -21.67 -48.62 -31.05
CA THR A 510 -22.39 -47.68 -31.92
C THR A 510 -23.89 -47.66 -31.60
N GLY A 511 -24.55 -46.53 -31.80
CA GLY A 511 -26.00 -46.39 -31.55
C GLY A 511 -26.42 -46.30 -30.07
N ILE A 512 -25.48 -46.14 -29.14
CA ILE A 512 -25.80 -45.89 -27.72
C ILE A 512 -26.15 -44.42 -27.52
N THR A 513 -27.36 -44.13 -27.00
CA THR A 513 -27.81 -42.76 -26.74
C THR A 513 -27.39 -42.24 -25.37
N SER A 514 -27.24 -43.12 -24.37
CA SER A 514 -26.76 -42.74 -23.05
C SER A 514 -26.30 -43.93 -22.19
N ILE A 515 -25.46 -43.65 -21.19
CA ILE A 515 -25.01 -44.59 -20.15
C ILE A 515 -25.30 -43.97 -18.78
N SER A 516 -25.95 -44.73 -17.89
CA SER A 516 -26.27 -44.31 -16.50
C SER A 516 -26.23 -45.50 -15.55
N ASN A 517 -25.74 -45.30 -14.32
CA ASN A 517 -25.66 -46.35 -13.31
C ASN A 517 -27.02 -46.63 -12.60
N ALA A 518 -27.82 -45.58 -12.37
CA ALA A 518 -29.13 -45.70 -11.72
C ALA A 518 -30.09 -44.60 -12.21
N ALA A 519 -31.39 -44.82 -12.04
CA ALA A 519 -32.41 -43.82 -12.36
C ALA A 519 -32.18 -42.55 -11.52
N GLY A 520 -31.90 -41.42 -12.19
CA GLY A 520 -31.62 -40.14 -11.55
C GLY A 520 -30.15 -39.89 -11.18
N GLY A 521 -29.26 -40.89 -11.28
CA GLY A 521 -27.82 -40.72 -11.05
C GLY A 521 -27.07 -40.09 -12.24
N PRO A 522 -25.73 -39.96 -12.13
CA PRO A 522 -24.90 -39.41 -13.21
C PRO A 522 -25.13 -40.14 -14.53
N LYS A 523 -25.38 -39.37 -15.58
CA LYS A 523 -25.72 -39.87 -16.91
C LYS A 523 -24.85 -39.20 -17.97
N MET A 524 -24.18 -40.01 -18.78
CA MET A 524 -23.50 -39.56 -19.98
C MET A 524 -24.43 -39.77 -21.17
N THR A 525 -24.77 -38.71 -21.89
CA THR A 525 -25.63 -38.75 -23.07
C THR A 525 -24.81 -38.41 -24.31
N PHE A 526 -24.91 -39.25 -25.33
CA PHE A 526 -24.22 -39.07 -26.61
C PHE A 526 -25.18 -38.39 -27.59
N GLY A 527 -25.04 -37.08 -27.76
CA GLY A 527 -25.72 -36.31 -28.80
C GLY A 527 -24.99 -36.41 -30.14
N GLY A 528 -25.52 -35.76 -31.18
CA GLY A 528 -24.93 -35.80 -32.52
C GLY A 528 -23.49 -35.27 -32.59
N ASN A 529 -23.20 -34.17 -31.89
CA ASN A 529 -21.87 -33.53 -31.87
C ASN A 529 -21.35 -33.25 -30.45
N SER A 530 -22.03 -33.74 -29.41
CA SER A 530 -21.67 -33.45 -28.02
C SER A 530 -21.87 -34.66 -27.11
N ILE A 531 -21.03 -34.74 -26.09
CA ILE A 531 -21.19 -35.66 -24.96
C ILE A 531 -21.63 -34.81 -23.78
N ASN A 532 -22.83 -35.06 -23.27
CA ASN A 532 -23.41 -34.29 -22.16
C ASN A 532 -23.40 -35.15 -20.89
N VAL A 533 -22.82 -34.63 -19.81
CA VAL A 533 -22.88 -35.24 -18.48
C VAL A 533 -23.91 -34.49 -17.65
N THR A 534 -24.92 -35.20 -17.16
CA THR A 534 -26.00 -34.63 -16.33
C THR A 534 -26.14 -35.39 -15.01
N ASN A 535 -26.76 -34.75 -14.01
CA ASN A 535 -27.00 -35.31 -12.67
C ASN A 535 -25.74 -35.74 -11.91
N GLY A 536 -24.63 -35.05 -12.14
CA GLY A 536 -23.37 -35.23 -11.42
C GLY A 536 -22.21 -34.48 -12.08
N ASP A 537 -21.11 -34.34 -11.34
CA ASP A 537 -19.88 -33.71 -11.83
C ASP A 537 -19.05 -34.68 -12.68
N LEU A 538 -18.30 -34.14 -13.64
CA LEU A 538 -17.25 -34.88 -14.34
C LEU A 538 -15.95 -34.83 -13.53
N ASN A 539 -15.66 -35.89 -12.78
CA ASN A 539 -14.38 -36.05 -12.09
C ASN A 539 -13.36 -36.77 -12.99
N MET A 540 -12.25 -36.10 -13.31
CA MET A 540 -11.18 -36.66 -14.16
C MET A 540 -10.07 -37.37 -13.36
N GLY A 541 -10.19 -37.50 -12.04
CA GLY A 541 -9.21 -38.19 -11.19
C GLY A 541 -7.80 -37.57 -11.23
N GLY A 542 -7.72 -36.24 -11.44
CA GLY A 542 -6.44 -35.51 -11.57
C GLY A 542 -5.77 -35.59 -12.94
N ASN A 543 -6.41 -36.24 -13.93
CA ASN A 543 -5.86 -36.32 -15.29
C ASN A 543 -6.00 -35.01 -16.08
N LYS A 544 -5.06 -34.77 -17.01
CA LYS A 544 -5.08 -33.61 -17.90
C LYS A 544 -6.20 -33.71 -18.93
N ILE A 545 -6.85 -32.59 -19.24
CA ILE A 545 -7.75 -32.44 -20.40
C ILE A 545 -6.96 -31.76 -21.52
N THR A 546 -6.63 -32.51 -22.58
CA THR A 546 -5.80 -32.04 -23.70
C THR A 546 -6.64 -31.85 -24.97
N ASN A 547 -6.11 -31.12 -25.96
CA ASN A 547 -6.79 -30.84 -27.25
C ASN A 547 -8.11 -30.07 -27.13
N LEU A 548 -8.24 -29.27 -26.07
CA LEU A 548 -9.37 -28.37 -25.92
C LEU A 548 -9.24 -27.22 -26.94
N GLY A 549 -10.29 -26.99 -27.72
CA GLY A 549 -10.38 -25.85 -28.63
C GLY A 549 -10.33 -24.52 -27.87
N LYS A 550 -9.96 -23.43 -28.55
CA LYS A 550 -9.97 -22.10 -27.95
C LYS A 550 -11.42 -21.73 -27.58
N GLY A 551 -11.71 -21.58 -26.29
CA GLY A 551 -13.03 -21.14 -25.83
C GLY A 551 -13.36 -19.72 -26.34
N THR A 552 -14.55 -19.51 -26.86
CA THR A 552 -15.01 -18.20 -27.37
C THR A 552 -16.25 -17.68 -26.65
N ALA A 553 -17.05 -18.57 -26.06
CA ALA A 553 -18.18 -18.23 -25.21
C ALA A 553 -17.80 -18.22 -23.72
N THR A 554 -18.61 -17.56 -22.89
CA THR A 554 -18.40 -17.47 -21.43
C THR A 554 -18.59 -18.81 -20.71
N THR A 555 -19.21 -19.79 -21.35
CA THR A 555 -19.45 -21.14 -20.83
C THR A 555 -18.43 -22.16 -21.33
N ASP A 556 -17.48 -21.75 -22.17
CA ASP A 556 -16.44 -22.65 -22.67
C ASP A 556 -15.33 -22.81 -21.64
N ALA A 557 -14.72 -23.99 -21.59
CA ALA A 557 -13.50 -24.20 -20.83
C ALA A 557 -12.34 -23.41 -21.49
N ALA A 558 -11.63 -22.61 -20.69
CA ALA A 558 -10.46 -21.87 -21.17
C ALA A 558 -9.23 -22.78 -21.28
N THR A 559 -8.55 -22.72 -22.42
CA THR A 559 -7.25 -23.39 -22.57
C THR A 559 -6.17 -22.69 -21.75
N VAL A 560 -5.14 -23.41 -21.33
CA VAL A 560 -3.96 -22.81 -20.66
C VAL A 560 -3.35 -21.71 -21.54
N GLY A 561 -3.34 -21.90 -22.87
CA GLY A 561 -2.88 -20.89 -23.83
C GLY A 561 -3.67 -19.58 -23.74
N GLN A 562 -4.98 -19.64 -23.52
CA GLN A 562 -5.82 -18.44 -23.34
C GLN A 562 -5.57 -17.74 -22.01
N LEU A 563 -5.32 -18.51 -20.93
CA LEU A 563 -5.00 -17.94 -19.63
C LEU A 563 -3.60 -17.31 -19.60
N THR A 564 -2.66 -17.82 -20.40
CA THR A 564 -1.28 -17.31 -20.48
C THR A 564 -1.11 -16.04 -21.34
N LYS A 565 -2.17 -15.58 -22.03
CA LYS A 565 -2.14 -14.40 -22.90
C LYS A 565 -2.74 -13.19 -22.19
N VAL A 566 -2.06 -12.72 -21.15
CA VAL A 566 -2.35 -11.44 -20.50
C VAL A 566 -1.54 -10.35 -21.20
N THR A 567 -2.17 -9.33 -21.77
CA THR A 567 -1.49 -8.20 -22.44
C THR A 567 -2.03 -6.87 -21.93
N SER A 568 -1.13 -5.92 -21.63
CA SER A 568 -1.50 -4.52 -21.34
C SER A 568 -1.23 -3.68 -22.59
N ASN A 569 -2.24 -3.53 -23.45
CA ASN A 569 -2.07 -2.86 -24.76
C ASN A 569 -1.72 -1.37 -24.62
N ASN A 570 -2.08 -0.75 -23.49
CA ASN A 570 -1.76 0.65 -23.17
C ASN A 570 -0.53 0.78 -22.26
N HIS A 571 0.20 -0.31 -22.00
CA HIS A 571 1.36 -0.38 -21.10
C HIS A 571 1.09 0.13 -19.67
N SER A 572 -0.17 0.23 -19.24
CA SER A 572 -0.53 0.70 -17.90
C SER A 572 -0.26 -0.32 -16.79
N VAL A 573 0.05 -1.57 -17.17
CA VAL A 573 0.30 -2.67 -16.25
C VAL A 573 1.52 -3.44 -16.73
N VAL A 574 2.52 -3.57 -15.86
CA VAL A 574 3.67 -4.47 -16.07
C VAL A 574 3.24 -5.87 -15.68
N ILE A 575 3.47 -6.82 -16.58
CA ILE A 575 3.12 -8.23 -16.39
C ILE A 575 4.42 -9.00 -16.19
N ASN A 576 4.68 -9.45 -14.97
CA ASN A 576 5.86 -10.23 -14.65
C ASN A 576 5.50 -11.72 -14.56
N LYS A 577 6.10 -12.55 -15.44
CA LYS A 577 5.84 -13.98 -15.46
C LYS A 577 6.87 -14.70 -14.59
N THR A 578 6.40 -15.34 -13.52
CA THR A 578 7.19 -16.26 -12.68
C THR A 578 6.67 -17.68 -12.82
N THR A 579 7.30 -18.65 -12.15
CA THR A 579 6.88 -20.04 -12.14
C THR A 579 6.85 -20.51 -10.69
N ASP A 580 5.75 -21.14 -10.28
CA ASP A 580 5.63 -21.66 -8.92
C ASP A 580 6.46 -22.95 -8.73
N ALA A 581 6.46 -23.48 -7.50
CA ALA A 581 7.20 -24.70 -7.13
C ALA A 581 6.78 -25.95 -7.93
N ASN A 582 5.64 -25.92 -8.60
CA ASN A 582 5.11 -27.01 -9.42
C ASN A 582 5.32 -26.81 -10.92
N GLY A 583 6.01 -25.75 -11.34
CA GLY A 583 6.24 -25.45 -12.76
C GLY A 583 5.09 -24.69 -13.44
N ALA A 584 4.08 -24.21 -12.70
CA ALA A 584 2.96 -23.48 -13.28
C ALA A 584 3.26 -21.98 -13.44
N PRO A 585 2.88 -21.35 -14.57
CA PRO A 585 3.14 -19.93 -14.81
C PRO A 585 2.28 -19.04 -13.90
N VAL A 586 2.91 -18.15 -13.14
CA VAL A 586 2.27 -17.15 -12.29
C VAL A 586 2.50 -15.77 -12.91
N TYR A 587 1.45 -14.99 -13.09
CA TYR A 587 1.51 -13.65 -13.66
C TYR A 587 1.25 -12.62 -12.56
N ASP A 588 2.27 -11.85 -12.21
CA ASP A 588 2.17 -10.73 -11.28
C ASP A 588 1.85 -9.45 -12.08
N LEU A 589 0.76 -8.77 -11.73
CA LEU A 589 0.24 -7.60 -12.44
C LEU A 589 0.40 -6.36 -11.57
N ALA A 590 1.32 -5.48 -11.95
CA ALA A 590 1.53 -4.20 -11.27
C ALA A 590 1.09 -3.04 -12.17
N VAL A 591 0.15 -2.21 -11.70
CA VAL A 591 -0.22 -0.95 -12.38
C VAL A 591 0.99 0.00 -12.30
N THR A 592 1.36 0.64 -13.41
CA THR A 592 2.44 1.64 -13.46
C THR A 592 2.07 2.83 -12.56
N GLY A 593 2.48 2.74 -11.30
CA GLY A 593 2.18 3.72 -10.26
C GLY A 593 2.02 3.07 -8.90
N THR A 594 3.09 2.52 -8.32
CA THR A 594 3.18 2.21 -6.87
C THR A 594 4.66 2.00 -6.46
N PRO A 595 5.01 2.06 -5.15
CA PRO A 595 6.18 2.76 -4.64
C PRO A 595 7.41 1.85 -4.55
N GLY A 596 8.59 2.34 -4.95
CA GLY A 596 9.86 1.74 -4.50
C GLY A 596 11.01 1.51 -5.48
N ALA A 597 10.97 1.96 -6.75
CA ALA A 597 12.17 2.05 -7.60
C ALA A 597 11.96 3.01 -8.79
N PRO A 598 12.96 3.82 -9.20
CA PRO A 598 12.79 4.86 -10.21
C PRO A 598 12.94 4.28 -11.62
N ALA A 599 11.85 4.17 -12.36
CA ALA A 599 11.89 4.09 -13.80
C ALA A 599 11.23 5.37 -14.34
N ALA A 600 12.07 6.35 -14.65
CA ALA A 600 11.65 7.60 -15.25
C ALA A 600 10.90 7.31 -16.56
N ASP A 601 9.65 7.78 -16.65
CA ASP A 601 8.93 7.83 -17.92
C ASP A 601 9.74 8.75 -18.85
N PRO A 602 10.26 8.28 -20.00
CA PRO A 602 11.07 9.09 -20.88
C PRO A 602 10.32 10.34 -21.38
N ARG A 603 8.98 10.38 -21.29
CA ARG A 603 8.20 11.57 -21.64
C ARG A 603 8.28 12.68 -20.59
N VAL A 604 8.51 12.36 -19.32
CA VAL A 604 8.65 13.36 -18.24
C VAL A 604 10.04 13.97 -18.26
N ASP A 605 11.07 13.18 -18.53
CA ASP A 605 12.44 13.68 -18.73
C ASP A 605 12.54 14.51 -20.02
N MET A 606 11.90 14.06 -21.12
CA MET A 606 11.82 14.86 -22.36
C MET A 606 11.05 16.18 -22.15
N LEU A 607 9.97 16.19 -21.38
CA LEU A 607 9.23 17.42 -21.05
C LEU A 607 10.08 18.36 -20.19
N GLY A 608 10.85 17.85 -19.22
CA GLY A 608 11.76 18.64 -18.41
C GLY A 608 12.87 19.30 -19.23
N GLU A 609 13.44 18.57 -20.18
CA GLU A 609 14.44 19.09 -21.10
C GLU A 609 13.83 20.10 -22.10
N GLU A 610 12.63 19.83 -22.60
CA GLU A 610 11.88 20.72 -23.51
C GLU A 610 11.55 22.06 -22.83
N ILE A 611 11.02 22.04 -21.60
CA ILE A 611 10.80 23.25 -20.80
C ILE A 611 12.11 24.00 -20.55
N GLY A 612 13.21 23.28 -20.29
CA GLY A 612 14.55 23.84 -20.18
C GLY A 612 14.98 24.62 -21.43
N ARG A 613 14.80 24.03 -22.62
CA ARG A 613 15.15 24.67 -23.91
C ARG A 613 14.25 25.86 -24.23
N VAL A 614 12.93 25.73 -24.03
CA VAL A 614 11.95 26.81 -24.22
C VAL A 614 12.27 28.00 -23.31
N GLY A 615 12.58 27.76 -22.03
CA GLY A 615 12.98 28.81 -21.09
C GLY A 615 14.26 29.52 -21.52
N ALA A 616 15.27 28.77 -22.00
CA ALA A 616 16.53 29.35 -22.48
C ALA A 616 16.33 30.20 -23.75
N GLN A 617 15.49 29.75 -24.69
CA GLN A 617 15.12 30.48 -25.91
C GLN A 617 14.38 31.78 -25.61
N GLY A 618 13.41 31.73 -24.70
CA GLY A 618 12.71 32.92 -24.22
C GLY A 618 13.66 33.93 -23.56
N ALA A 619 14.59 33.46 -22.73
CA ALA A 619 15.62 34.30 -22.13
C ALA A 619 16.55 34.94 -23.18
N ALA A 620 16.97 34.17 -24.20
CA ALA A 620 17.81 34.67 -25.29
C ALA A 620 17.10 35.74 -26.14
N LEU A 621 15.81 35.54 -26.46
CA LEU A 621 15.01 36.53 -27.18
C LEU A 621 14.78 37.81 -26.36
N SER A 622 14.61 37.70 -25.04
CA SER A 622 14.45 38.86 -24.15
C SER A 622 15.74 39.69 -24.02
N ALA A 623 16.90 39.06 -24.22
CA ALA A 623 18.19 39.76 -24.25
C ALA A 623 18.40 40.60 -25.52
N LEU A 624 17.56 40.47 -26.55
CA LEU A 624 17.60 41.29 -27.77
C LEU A 624 17.07 42.70 -27.47
N LYS A 625 17.97 43.58 -27.01
CA LYS A 625 17.64 44.97 -26.68
C LYS A 625 18.13 45.91 -27.78
N PRO A 626 17.21 46.63 -28.45
CA PRO A 626 17.57 47.69 -29.38
C PRO A 626 18.29 48.81 -28.62
N ILE A 627 19.35 49.34 -29.23
CA ILE A 627 20.05 50.50 -28.71
C ILE A 627 19.35 51.79 -29.17
N GLN A 628 19.71 52.90 -28.54
CA GLN A 628 19.04 54.19 -28.72
C GLN A 628 18.94 54.62 -30.20
N TYR A 629 17.86 55.31 -30.54
CA TYR A 629 17.54 55.73 -31.91
C TYR A 629 18.68 56.54 -32.56
N ASP A 630 19.19 56.06 -33.69
CA ASP A 630 20.07 56.80 -34.60
C ASP A 630 19.34 57.08 -35.93
N PRO A 631 19.15 58.35 -36.34
CA PRO A 631 18.46 58.70 -37.58
C PRO A 631 19.22 58.37 -38.87
N LEU A 632 20.53 58.12 -38.83
CA LEU A 632 21.33 57.69 -39.99
C LEU A 632 21.37 56.17 -40.15
N GLU A 633 21.19 55.42 -39.05
CA GLU A 633 21.19 53.95 -39.02
C GLU A 633 19.92 53.41 -38.34
N PRO A 634 18.74 53.49 -39.01
CA PRO A 634 17.46 53.14 -38.39
C PRO A 634 17.29 51.64 -38.16
N THR A 635 18.06 50.78 -38.84
CA THR A 635 18.01 49.31 -38.68
C THR A 635 19.17 48.82 -37.84
N GLN A 636 18.88 47.99 -36.84
CA GLN A 636 19.86 47.40 -35.93
C GLN A 636 19.72 45.87 -35.93
N ILE A 637 20.85 45.18 -35.83
CA ILE A 637 20.90 43.73 -35.65
C ILE A 637 21.35 43.45 -34.21
N MET A 638 20.63 42.56 -33.55
CA MET A 638 20.81 42.21 -32.15
C MET A 638 21.14 40.73 -32.03
N ALA A 639 22.01 40.37 -31.09
CA ALA A 639 22.28 38.99 -30.73
C ALA A 639 22.12 38.82 -29.22
N GLY A 640 21.54 37.71 -28.80
CA GLY A 640 21.23 37.40 -27.40
C GLY A 640 21.61 35.97 -27.05
N TYR A 641 22.03 35.75 -25.82
CA TYR A 641 22.30 34.41 -25.28
C TYR A 641 21.48 34.23 -24.01
N GLY A 642 20.86 33.06 -23.86
CA GLY A 642 20.01 32.72 -22.73
C GLY A 642 20.33 31.33 -22.20
N ASN A 643 20.29 31.18 -20.88
CA ASN A 643 20.47 29.91 -20.20
C ASN A 643 19.34 29.70 -19.19
N TYR A 644 18.75 28.51 -19.16
CA TYR A 644 17.73 28.14 -18.19
C TYR A 644 17.85 26.65 -17.83
N ARG A 645 18.01 26.38 -16.52
CA ARG A 645 18.13 25.02 -15.95
C ARG A 645 19.14 24.10 -16.68
N GLY A 646 20.29 24.65 -17.08
CA GLY A 646 21.37 23.90 -17.74
C GLY A 646 21.32 23.92 -19.27
N ASN A 647 20.21 24.38 -19.87
CA ASN A 647 20.05 24.45 -21.32
C ASN A 647 20.41 25.85 -21.84
N SER A 648 21.07 25.91 -22.99
CA SER A 648 21.57 27.16 -23.59
C SER A 648 20.92 27.42 -24.95
N ALA A 649 20.60 28.68 -25.23
CA ALA A 649 20.05 29.12 -26.50
C ALA A 649 20.67 30.44 -26.96
N VAL A 650 20.70 30.65 -28.27
CA VAL A 650 21.16 31.89 -28.91
C VAL A 650 20.02 32.46 -29.74
N ALA A 651 19.90 33.78 -29.72
CA ALA A 651 18.92 34.54 -30.47
C ALA A 651 19.59 35.57 -31.38
N LEU A 652 18.97 35.80 -32.54
CA LEU A 652 19.31 36.87 -33.46
C LEU A 652 18.04 37.66 -33.75
N GLY A 653 18.11 38.98 -33.72
CA GLY A 653 16.98 39.84 -34.00
C GLY A 653 17.35 41.06 -34.81
N VAL A 654 16.33 41.68 -35.38
CA VAL A 654 16.40 42.92 -36.11
C VAL A 654 15.42 43.91 -35.49
N ALA A 655 15.86 45.14 -35.33
CA ALA A 655 15.06 46.26 -34.87
C ALA A 655 15.13 47.36 -35.92
N HIS A 656 14.01 47.99 -36.24
CA HIS A 656 13.93 49.09 -37.18
C HIS A 656 13.13 50.24 -36.57
N TYR A 657 13.77 51.40 -36.45
CA TYR A 657 13.15 52.63 -36.01
C TYR A 657 12.56 53.37 -37.21
N LYS A 658 11.23 53.47 -37.26
CA LYS A 658 10.55 54.28 -38.30
C LYS A 658 10.74 55.78 -38.03
N ASN A 659 10.82 56.16 -36.75
CA ASN A 659 11.14 57.48 -36.23
C ASN A 659 11.53 57.35 -34.74
N GLU A 660 11.95 58.43 -34.08
CA GLU A 660 12.37 58.42 -32.66
C GLU A 660 11.29 57.89 -31.69
N SER A 661 10.02 57.89 -32.12
CA SER A 661 8.86 57.52 -31.32
C SER A 661 8.26 56.17 -31.69
N THR A 662 8.74 55.46 -32.71
CA THR A 662 8.21 54.17 -33.15
C THR A 662 9.34 53.21 -33.54
N LEU A 663 9.42 52.10 -32.81
CA LEU A 663 10.30 50.97 -33.07
C LEU A 663 9.46 49.75 -33.47
N ILE A 664 9.91 49.03 -34.49
CA ILE A 664 9.46 47.66 -34.78
C ILE A 664 10.65 46.75 -34.57
N HIS A 665 10.49 45.62 -33.89
CA HIS A 665 11.57 44.65 -33.74
C HIS A 665 11.04 43.23 -33.83
N GLY A 666 11.89 42.30 -34.23
CA GLY A 666 11.59 40.89 -34.23
C GLY A 666 12.86 40.06 -34.17
N GLY A 667 12.76 38.86 -33.62
CA GLY A 667 13.89 37.99 -33.41
C GLY A 667 13.52 36.53 -33.50
N VAL A 668 14.53 35.71 -33.75
CA VAL A 668 14.45 34.26 -33.78
C VAL A 668 15.50 33.68 -32.83
N SER A 669 15.20 32.58 -32.16
CA SER A 669 16.16 31.91 -31.29
C SER A 669 16.16 30.40 -31.49
N TRP A 670 17.31 29.81 -31.23
CA TRP A 670 17.56 28.38 -31.38
C TRP A 670 18.34 27.87 -30.15
N ALA A 671 17.91 26.73 -29.61
CA ALA A 671 18.66 25.95 -28.64
C ALA A 671 19.21 24.71 -29.37
N GLY A 672 20.50 24.41 -29.22
CA GLY A 672 21.17 23.34 -29.98
C GLY A 672 20.43 21.99 -29.90
N GLY A 673 20.00 21.48 -31.05
CA GLY A 673 19.19 20.26 -31.17
C GLY A 673 18.05 20.46 -32.17
N SER A 674 17.99 19.60 -33.19
CA SER A 674 17.43 19.84 -34.52
C SER A 674 15.89 19.85 -34.65
N SER A 675 15.20 20.82 -34.05
CA SER A 675 13.82 21.21 -34.49
C SER A 675 13.17 22.38 -33.71
N HIS A 676 13.76 22.87 -32.61
CA HIS A 676 13.06 23.81 -31.72
C HIS A 676 13.53 25.24 -31.99
N MET A 677 12.76 26.01 -32.74
CA MET A 677 12.98 27.45 -32.98
C MET A 677 11.84 28.26 -32.37
N MET A 678 12.17 29.41 -31.78
CA MET A 678 11.18 30.40 -31.34
C MET A 678 11.34 31.70 -32.10
N ALA A 679 10.24 32.40 -32.36
CA ALA A 679 10.25 33.72 -32.98
C ALA A 679 9.41 34.71 -32.17
N ASN A 680 9.86 35.97 -32.11
CA ASN A 680 9.08 37.07 -31.56
C ASN A 680 9.02 38.24 -32.55
N ALA A 681 7.94 39.02 -32.45
CA ALA A 681 7.78 40.28 -33.17
C ALA A 681 7.02 41.25 -32.26
N GLY A 682 7.44 42.51 -32.24
CA GLY A 682 6.91 43.54 -31.36
C GLY A 682 7.01 44.92 -31.99
N VAL A 683 6.07 45.77 -31.62
CA VAL A 683 6.08 47.20 -31.95
C VAL A 683 6.05 47.98 -30.64
N THR A 684 6.82 49.06 -30.57
CA THR A 684 6.91 49.92 -29.40
C THR A 684 6.76 51.36 -29.85
N TRP A 685 5.85 52.10 -29.23
CA TRP A 685 5.66 53.52 -29.47
C TRP A 685 5.69 54.32 -28.16
N LYS A 686 6.24 55.53 -28.21
CA LYS A 686 6.30 56.44 -27.05
C LYS A 686 5.00 57.25 -26.95
N VAL A 687 4.43 57.41 -25.76
CA VAL A 687 3.22 58.22 -25.48
C VAL A 687 3.50 59.23 -24.37
N GLY A 688 3.27 60.53 -24.62
CA GLY A 688 3.38 61.62 -23.64
C GLY A 688 3.06 63.01 -24.22
N ASN A 689 2.47 63.91 -23.41
CA ASN A 689 2.09 65.28 -23.81
C ASN A 689 3.32 66.19 -23.95
N ARG A 690 3.36 67.01 -25.02
CA ARG A 690 4.29 68.13 -25.19
C ARG A 690 3.46 69.40 -25.36
N ASP A 691 3.38 70.22 -24.31
CA ASP A 691 2.72 71.52 -24.38
C ASP A 691 3.57 72.53 -25.18
N SER A 692 2.86 73.47 -25.80
CA SER A 692 3.25 74.34 -26.90
C SER A 692 4.39 75.32 -26.62
N GLU A 693 5.30 75.53 -27.59
CA GLU A 693 5.87 76.86 -27.84
C GLU A 693 6.32 77.06 -29.29
N ALA A 694 5.74 78.08 -29.92
CA ALA A 694 5.94 78.47 -31.31
C ALA A 694 7.04 79.54 -31.39
N ALA A 695 8.30 79.12 -31.57
CA ALA A 695 9.38 79.94 -32.15
C ALA A 695 10.62 79.08 -32.47
N VAL A 696 10.46 77.90 -33.09
CA VAL A 696 11.63 77.12 -33.51
C VAL A 696 11.43 76.61 -34.93
N ALA A 697 12.33 77.04 -35.82
CA ALA A 697 12.40 76.65 -37.22
C ALA A 697 12.37 75.13 -37.40
N ASP A 698 11.84 74.67 -38.54
CA ASP A 698 11.56 73.27 -38.92
C ASP A 698 12.70 72.25 -38.76
N ARG A 699 13.90 72.66 -38.31
CA ARG A 699 15.09 71.83 -38.11
C ARG A 699 15.25 71.23 -36.71
N TYR A 700 14.37 71.55 -35.75
CA TYR A 700 14.45 71.02 -34.36
C TYR A 700 13.27 70.13 -33.95
N ARG A 701 12.39 69.72 -34.88
CA ARG A 701 11.27 68.79 -34.60
C ARG A 701 11.66 67.31 -34.45
N LYS A 702 12.94 66.95 -34.57
CA LYS A 702 13.43 65.55 -34.48
C LYS A 702 14.04 65.16 -33.11
N GLY A 703 13.60 65.85 -32.06
CA GLY A 703 13.86 65.47 -30.68
C GLY A 703 15.31 65.59 -30.18
N PRO A 704 15.52 65.32 -28.88
CA PRO A 704 16.63 65.86 -28.09
C PRO A 704 18.01 65.21 -28.33
N ILE A 705 18.16 64.31 -29.31
CA ILE A 705 19.45 63.63 -29.59
C ILE A 705 20.16 64.25 -30.82
N SER A 706 19.52 65.13 -31.58
CA SER A 706 20.21 65.87 -32.66
C SER A 706 21.00 67.09 -32.18
N SER A 707 20.79 67.57 -30.95
CA SER A 707 21.54 68.69 -30.37
C SER A 707 22.93 68.27 -29.85
N ALA A 708 23.14 66.99 -29.51
CA ALA A 708 24.45 66.47 -29.10
C ALA A 708 25.39 66.25 -30.30
N TYR A 709 24.87 65.86 -31.46
CA TYR A 709 25.66 65.75 -32.69
C TYR A 709 26.13 67.11 -33.23
N ALA A 710 25.37 68.19 -32.98
CA ALA A 710 25.82 69.55 -33.28
C ALA A 710 26.95 70.01 -32.35
N MET A 711 26.95 69.60 -31.07
CA MET A 711 28.06 69.85 -30.12
C MET A 711 29.30 68.98 -30.39
N GLN A 712 29.14 67.79 -30.96
CA GLN A 712 30.27 66.89 -31.26
C GLN A 712 31.13 67.41 -32.43
N GLN A 713 30.54 68.22 -33.32
CA GLN A 713 31.29 68.95 -34.35
C GLN A 713 32.13 70.10 -33.75
N GLU A 714 31.69 70.72 -32.63
CA GLU A 714 32.51 71.69 -31.86
C GLU A 714 33.59 71.02 -30.99
N MET A 715 33.35 69.81 -30.45
CA MET A 715 34.38 69.05 -29.71
C MET A 715 35.51 68.49 -30.59
N ALA A 716 35.31 68.36 -31.90
CA ALA A 716 36.38 68.03 -32.85
C ALA A 716 37.41 69.17 -32.97
N ALA A 717 37.01 70.44 -32.82
CA ALA A 717 37.92 71.58 -32.80
C ALA A 717 38.71 71.67 -31.48
N MET A 718 38.14 71.26 -30.35
CA MET A 718 38.79 71.28 -29.03
C MET A 718 39.85 70.16 -28.86
N LYS A 719 39.72 69.04 -29.58
CA LYS A 719 40.64 67.89 -29.51
C LYS A 719 41.96 68.11 -30.28
N ALA A 720 42.03 69.11 -31.16
CA ALA A 720 43.25 69.55 -31.82
C ALA A 720 44.18 70.36 -30.88
N GLN A 721 43.63 71.03 -29.86
CA GLN A 721 44.40 71.82 -28.89
C GLN A 721 45.09 70.93 -27.83
N ASN A 722 44.46 69.83 -27.44
CA ASN A 722 44.96 68.91 -26.40
C ASN A 722 46.00 67.88 -26.89
N ALA A 723 46.23 67.76 -28.21
CA ALA A 723 47.38 67.00 -28.73
C ALA A 723 48.73 67.73 -28.50
N GLY A 724 48.70 69.05 -28.29
CA GLY A 724 49.87 69.86 -27.92
C GLY A 724 50.34 69.65 -26.47
N LEU A 725 49.48 69.09 -25.60
CA LEU A 725 49.78 68.84 -24.18
C LEU A 725 50.81 67.73 -23.94
N LYS A 726 51.39 67.10 -24.96
CA LYS A 726 52.25 65.90 -24.79
C LYS A 726 53.74 66.10 -25.10
N GLY A 727 54.13 67.24 -25.67
CA GLY A 727 55.53 67.60 -25.94
C GLY A 727 56.21 68.26 -24.74
N GLU A 728 55.66 69.37 -24.24
CA GLU A 728 56.31 70.17 -23.17
C GLU A 728 56.39 69.46 -21.82
N VAL A 729 55.49 68.52 -21.53
CA VAL A 729 55.52 67.71 -20.30
C VAL A 729 56.64 66.64 -20.35
N SER A 730 57.19 66.33 -21.54
CA SER A 730 58.38 65.47 -21.69
C SER A 730 59.66 66.22 -21.30
N ASP A 731 59.78 67.50 -21.67
CA ASP A 731 61.00 68.28 -21.47
C ASP A 731 61.18 68.75 -20.02
N LEU A 732 60.09 69.14 -19.33
CA LEU A 732 60.15 69.49 -17.91
C LEU A 732 60.49 68.31 -16.99
N LYS A 733 60.29 67.07 -17.47
CA LYS A 733 60.67 65.85 -16.73
C LYS A 733 62.19 65.58 -16.80
N ALA A 734 62.89 66.14 -17.79
CA ALA A 734 64.34 66.13 -17.86
C ALA A 734 64.99 67.14 -16.88
N GLU A 735 64.36 68.30 -16.62
CA GLU A 735 64.81 69.27 -15.60
C GLU A 735 64.70 68.72 -14.16
N ASN A 736 63.77 67.78 -13.94
CA ASN A 736 63.60 67.09 -12.66
C ASN A 736 64.81 66.24 -12.23
N GLU A 737 65.76 65.92 -13.13
CA GLU A 737 66.96 65.14 -12.78
C GLU A 737 68.19 66.02 -12.47
N GLN A 738 68.30 67.23 -13.04
CA GLN A 738 69.44 68.14 -12.76
C GLN A 738 69.32 68.87 -11.41
N MET A 739 68.12 69.28 -10.99
CA MET A 739 67.94 69.99 -9.72
C MET A 739 68.15 69.07 -8.50
N LYS A 740 67.80 67.78 -8.62
CA LYS A 740 68.11 66.76 -7.60
C LYS A 740 69.61 66.53 -7.42
N ALA A 741 70.41 66.65 -8.48
CA ALA A 741 71.86 66.53 -8.42
C ALA A 741 72.56 67.71 -7.71
N GLN A 742 71.99 68.93 -7.77
CA GLN A 742 72.60 70.11 -7.13
C GLN A 742 72.26 70.27 -5.65
N ILE A 743 71.06 69.93 -5.20
CA ILE A 743 70.70 70.08 -3.77
C ILE A 743 71.30 68.94 -2.93
N ALA A 744 71.47 67.74 -3.50
CA ALA A 744 72.27 66.67 -2.88
C ALA A 744 73.74 67.10 -2.62
N ALA A 745 74.28 68.03 -3.42
CA ALA A 745 75.60 68.62 -3.17
C ALA A 745 75.59 69.73 -2.10
N MET A 746 74.45 70.39 -1.86
CA MET A 746 74.30 71.41 -0.81
C MET A 746 74.11 70.79 0.58
N MET A 747 73.44 69.64 0.66
CA MET A 747 73.34 68.81 1.87
C MET A 747 74.70 68.31 2.39
N ALA A 748 75.74 68.25 1.55
CA ALA A 748 77.08 67.79 1.94
C ALA A 748 78.01 68.89 2.52
N LYS A 749 77.64 70.19 2.44
CA LYS A 749 78.55 71.30 2.79
C LYS A 749 78.13 72.15 4.00
N LEU A 750 76.93 71.94 4.53
CA LEU A 750 76.39 72.66 5.70
C LEU A 750 76.17 71.81 6.96
N GLY A 751 76.56 70.52 6.93
CA GLY A 751 76.70 69.70 8.14
C GLY A 751 75.39 69.37 8.87
N LEU A 752 74.36 68.93 8.13
CA LEU A 752 73.12 68.37 8.65
C LEU A 752 72.88 66.96 8.09
#